data_AF-A0A0Q5AEK2-F1
#
_entry.id   AF-A0A0Q5AEK2-F1
#
_cell.length_a   1.000
_cell.length_b   1.000
_cell.length_c   1.000
_cell.angle_alpha   90.00
_cell.angle_beta   90.00
_cell.angle_gamma   90.00
#
_symmetry.space_group_name_H-M   'P 1'
#
loop_
_entity.id
_entity.type
_entity.pdbx_description
1 polymer ?
#
loop_
_entity_poly.entity_id
_entity_poly.type
_entity_poly.pdbx_seq_one_letter_code
_entity_poly.pdbx_strand_id
1 'polypeptide(L)'
;MILGYVLAVVLAAVLSAVFVRAFDALGPVWNGGWQLRVSGEATPEVSADELYRELASLVEQRGIDLVRHVADSDDPATVRHLFVAGHGAAAELLRDGYGAVDTSRTTTVAPLLDLGSLDPRGAYLVGGERDDAVAVLAVMQAEGWAGEVSPYASGIDVDTYREYGDLMRVLGIALLGVAVLVGAGTLLRSRAHGVQRLHGAGSMGILLTEWRHLAPPVLVLSLGGLAALAGAGSALNGLAQLPTIAVLFTRLLGLLLLAAVVAHVLSIALTDGRRVIDQVKGEIDGWWVLVGVYAVRVPAVLVLLAVVAALGQSARVADVESRSREFWSTAGDAVTIALAGYASEDEYRAAVPELAALVESQASSGRVVLVEPSVGEERDVLLVNEGYLAAVQVLGSDGERLLDVPDGVITVLEPEDTGEERRQSLLADLRSWQEIQVHVQAPASGTAGLPIAERIIPSGQTLYTFRTLDSDLYSRETTLDDPIVIVVPSVSVVAPSELFSAITRGAVVFTAPESIPEAVEERGLSRIVASITPVAYQANEQYQRALGTHSINLIGLAGGALVVLLTGLIAAVVLVEKDRQRAFVHHFSGLGPLSAHRKGLLLEGVLLAATLVLAVVPMWLRDPRDVQTVLDLGTVDTETFVIEQTALAVGLTVLSGALLVACLGLAHVRAARSRSVDS
;
A
#
# COMPACT_ATOMS: atom_id res chain seq x y z
N MET A 1 8.01 -26.84 17.10
CA MET A 1 7.15 -27.68 16.25
C MET A 1 5.69 -27.29 16.43
N ILE A 2 5.00 -27.66 17.52
CA ILE A 2 3.58 -27.25 17.77
C ILE A 2 3.39 -25.73 17.62
N LEU A 3 4.29 -24.93 18.18
CA LEU A 3 4.27 -23.47 18.07
C LEU A 3 4.28 -22.96 16.60
N GLY A 4 4.97 -23.66 15.70
CA GLY A 4 5.01 -23.30 14.27
C GLY A 4 3.68 -23.55 13.56
N TYR A 5 2.97 -24.62 13.93
CA TYR A 5 1.63 -24.90 13.42
C TYR A 5 0.58 -23.96 14.03
N VAL A 6 0.69 -23.61 15.31
CA VAL A 6 -0.15 -22.57 15.94
C VAL A 6 0.03 -21.24 15.20
N LEU A 7 1.28 -20.85 14.93
CA LEU A 7 1.58 -19.63 14.19
C LEU A 7 0.98 -19.66 12.78
N ALA A 8 1.06 -20.79 12.08
CA ALA A 8 0.45 -20.94 10.75
C ALA A 8 -1.06 -20.66 10.77
N VAL A 9 -1.79 -21.17 11.77
CA VAL A 9 -3.23 -20.94 11.92
C VAL A 9 -3.53 -19.47 12.22
N VAL A 10 -2.81 -18.86 13.16
CA VAL A 10 -3.02 -17.45 13.55
C VAL A 10 -2.73 -16.52 12.37
N LEU A 11 -1.61 -16.72 11.67
CA LEU A 11 -1.23 -15.91 10.52
C LEU A 11 -2.22 -16.09 9.36
N ALA A 12 -2.67 -17.31 9.07
CA ALA A 12 -3.69 -17.52 8.05
C ALA A 12 -4.98 -16.75 8.37
N ALA A 13 -5.41 -16.75 9.65
CA ALA A 13 -6.62 -16.05 10.07
C ALA A 13 -6.47 -14.52 9.91
N VAL A 14 -5.41 -13.94 10.48
CA VAL A 14 -5.17 -12.49 10.40
C VAL A 14 -5.00 -12.03 8.95
N LEU A 15 -4.19 -12.72 8.15
CA LEU A 15 -3.94 -12.34 6.76
C LEU A 15 -5.21 -12.44 5.91
N SER A 16 -6.06 -13.45 6.13
CA SER A 16 -7.32 -13.59 5.38
C SER A 16 -8.28 -12.42 5.63
N ALA A 17 -8.45 -12.00 6.89
CA ALA A 17 -9.35 -10.90 7.24
C ALA A 17 -8.82 -9.54 6.75
N VAL A 18 -7.52 -9.28 6.93
CA VAL A 18 -6.89 -8.03 6.48
C VAL A 18 -6.96 -7.90 4.97
N PHE A 19 -6.72 -8.99 4.22
CA PHE A 19 -6.74 -8.95 2.77
C PHE A 19 -8.15 -8.66 2.24
N VAL A 20 -9.17 -9.39 2.72
CA VAL A 20 -10.54 -9.20 2.24
C VAL A 20 -11.01 -7.76 2.53
N ARG A 21 -10.65 -7.22 3.71
CA ARG A 21 -10.94 -5.81 4.04
C ARG A 21 -10.22 -4.84 3.10
N ALA A 22 -8.94 -5.05 2.81
CA ALA A 22 -8.18 -4.20 1.89
C ALA A 22 -8.76 -4.22 0.48
N PHE A 23 -9.22 -5.39 0.02
CA PHE A 23 -9.87 -5.55 -1.27
C PHE A 23 -11.25 -4.85 -1.32
N ASP A 24 -12.07 -5.03 -0.28
CA ASP A 24 -13.39 -4.39 -0.16
C ASP A 24 -13.32 -2.86 -0.15
N ALA A 25 -12.22 -2.29 0.35
CA ALA A 25 -11.99 -0.85 0.38
C ALA A 25 -11.71 -0.24 -1.01
N LEU A 26 -11.31 -1.03 -2.00
CA LEU A 26 -11.03 -0.57 -3.38
C LEU A 26 -12.17 -0.83 -4.34
N GLY A 27 -13.04 -1.80 -4.03
CA GLY A 27 -14.21 -2.14 -4.83
C GLY A 27 -15.03 -3.24 -4.16
N PRO A 28 -16.24 -3.53 -4.64
CA PRO A 28 -17.05 -4.60 -4.09
C PRO A 28 -16.35 -5.96 -4.28
N VAL A 29 -16.31 -6.78 -3.23
CA VAL A 29 -15.86 -8.16 -3.30
C VAL A 29 -16.85 -8.94 -4.17
N TRP A 30 -16.43 -9.26 -5.40
CA TRP A 30 -17.26 -9.93 -6.39
C TRP A 30 -16.65 -11.25 -6.84
N ASN A 31 -17.43 -12.33 -6.74
CA ASN A 31 -17.00 -13.68 -7.08
C ASN A 31 -17.44 -14.13 -8.49
N GLY A 32 -17.95 -13.21 -9.32
CA GLY A 32 -18.57 -13.56 -10.60
C GLY A 32 -17.64 -13.74 -11.81
N GLY A 33 -16.36 -13.36 -11.73
CA GLY A 33 -15.35 -13.78 -12.73
C GLY A 33 -14.70 -12.66 -13.51
N TRP A 34 -15.46 -11.65 -13.93
CA TRP A 34 -15.03 -10.75 -15.00
C TRP A 34 -15.37 -9.30 -14.71
N GLN A 35 -14.51 -8.39 -15.17
CA GLN A 35 -14.80 -6.97 -15.24
C GLN A 35 -14.77 -6.50 -16.70
N LEU A 36 -15.64 -5.55 -17.00
CA LEU A 36 -15.62 -4.78 -18.22
C LEU A 36 -15.27 -3.35 -17.86
N ARG A 37 -14.35 -2.76 -18.62
CA ARG A 37 -14.14 -1.31 -18.62
C ARG A 37 -14.63 -0.78 -19.95
N VAL A 38 -15.66 0.06 -19.88
CA VAL A 38 -16.35 0.62 -21.03
C VAL A 38 -15.99 2.09 -21.14
N SER A 39 -15.52 2.50 -22.31
CA SER A 39 -15.03 3.85 -22.60
C SER A 39 -15.22 4.19 -24.09
N GLY A 40 -14.75 5.36 -24.52
CA GLY A 40 -14.75 5.77 -25.92
C GLY A 40 -15.94 6.64 -26.34
N GLU A 41 -15.96 7.01 -27.61
CA GLU A 41 -17.00 7.82 -28.25
C GLU A 41 -17.99 6.94 -28.96
N ALA A 42 -19.22 6.96 -28.48
CA ALA A 42 -20.35 6.38 -29.15
C ALA A 42 -21.33 7.49 -29.49
N THR A 43 -21.89 7.44 -30.70
CA THR A 43 -23.18 8.06 -31.00
C THR A 43 -24.21 6.95 -31.00
N PRO A 44 -24.68 6.51 -29.81
CA PRO A 44 -25.54 5.34 -29.72
C PRO A 44 -26.85 5.60 -30.47
N GLU A 45 -27.34 4.58 -31.18
CA GLU A 45 -28.62 4.65 -31.88
C GLU A 45 -29.77 4.61 -30.87
N VAL A 46 -29.53 4.01 -29.70
CA VAL A 46 -30.47 3.91 -28.59
C VAL A 46 -30.08 4.80 -27.39
N SER A 47 -31.07 5.14 -26.56
CA SER A 47 -30.82 5.86 -25.30
C SER A 47 -30.12 4.98 -24.26
N ALA A 48 -29.43 5.57 -23.28
CA ALA A 48 -28.78 4.80 -22.21
C ALA A 48 -29.77 3.92 -21.41
N ASP A 49 -30.98 4.42 -21.15
CA ASP A 49 -32.06 3.66 -20.50
C ASP A 49 -32.47 2.44 -21.34
N GLU A 50 -32.52 2.60 -22.66
CA GLU A 50 -32.79 1.50 -23.59
C GLU A 50 -31.67 0.48 -23.64
N LEU A 51 -30.41 0.93 -23.63
CA LEU A 51 -29.26 0.06 -23.50
C LEU A 51 -29.29 -0.73 -22.18
N TYR A 52 -29.62 -0.11 -21.03
CA TYR A 52 -29.76 -0.86 -19.77
C TYR A 52 -30.90 -1.86 -19.82
N ARG A 53 -32.01 -1.55 -20.51
CA ARG A 53 -33.09 -2.51 -20.75
C ARG A 53 -32.64 -3.69 -21.62
N GLU A 54 -31.85 -3.44 -22.66
CA GLU A 54 -31.26 -4.50 -23.49
C GLU A 54 -30.29 -5.37 -22.69
N LEU A 55 -29.40 -4.75 -21.91
CA LEU A 55 -28.47 -5.44 -21.01
C LEU A 55 -29.22 -6.27 -19.97
N ALA A 56 -30.27 -5.73 -19.35
CA ALA A 56 -31.13 -6.47 -18.43
C ALA A 56 -31.78 -7.67 -19.14
N SER A 57 -32.26 -7.50 -20.38
CA SER A 57 -32.83 -8.61 -21.15
C SER A 57 -31.79 -9.69 -21.48
N LEU A 58 -30.55 -9.30 -21.81
CA LEU A 58 -29.45 -10.23 -22.08
C LEU A 58 -29.12 -11.04 -20.82
N VAL A 59 -29.08 -10.34 -19.68
CA VAL A 59 -28.86 -10.91 -18.36
C VAL A 59 -29.93 -11.96 -18.03
N GLU A 60 -31.21 -11.65 -18.28
CA GLU A 60 -32.31 -12.60 -18.11
C GLU A 60 -32.21 -13.80 -19.06
N GLN A 61 -31.92 -13.57 -20.35
CA GLN A 61 -31.84 -14.61 -21.38
C GLN A 61 -30.71 -15.60 -21.14
N ARG A 62 -29.55 -15.11 -20.71
CA ARG A 62 -28.36 -15.94 -20.47
C ARG A 62 -28.27 -16.46 -19.04
N GLY A 63 -29.08 -15.93 -18.12
CA GLY A 63 -29.03 -16.31 -16.70
C GLY A 63 -27.71 -15.90 -16.04
N ILE A 64 -27.16 -14.75 -16.42
CA ILE A 64 -25.90 -14.20 -15.89
C ILE A 64 -26.20 -13.16 -14.82
N ASP A 65 -25.18 -12.69 -14.11
CA ASP A 65 -25.29 -11.55 -13.20
C ASP A 65 -24.49 -10.36 -13.74
N LEU A 66 -25.01 -9.15 -13.61
CA LEU A 66 -24.38 -7.90 -14.01
C LEU A 66 -24.46 -6.92 -12.85
N VAL A 67 -23.33 -6.34 -12.48
CA VAL A 67 -23.22 -5.31 -11.44
C VAL A 67 -22.47 -4.13 -11.99
N ARG A 68 -23.01 -2.92 -11.82
CA ARG A 68 -22.33 -1.68 -12.12
C ARG A 68 -22.01 -0.95 -10.83
N HIS A 69 -20.75 -0.57 -10.68
CA HIS A 69 -20.31 0.28 -9.57
C HIS A 69 -20.38 1.75 -10.00
N VAL A 70 -21.07 2.56 -9.21
CA VAL A 70 -21.19 4.01 -9.41
C VAL A 70 -20.83 4.69 -8.08
N ALA A 71 -19.91 5.64 -8.15
CA ALA A 71 -19.58 6.48 -7.00
C ALA A 71 -20.77 7.41 -6.69
N ASP A 72 -21.04 7.65 -5.42
CA ASP A 72 -22.01 8.67 -5.02
C ASP A 72 -21.50 10.05 -5.47
N SER A 73 -22.38 10.91 -5.98
CA SER A 73 -21.98 12.24 -6.47
C SER A 73 -21.63 13.21 -5.34
N ASP A 74 -22.26 13.00 -4.18
CA ASP A 74 -22.27 13.92 -3.03
C ASP A 74 -21.33 13.39 -1.94
N ASP A 75 -21.35 12.07 -1.69
CA ASP A 75 -20.57 11.36 -0.68
C ASP A 75 -19.75 10.17 -1.25
N PRO A 76 -18.98 10.33 -2.37
CA PRO A 76 -18.23 9.22 -3.04
C PRO A 76 -17.26 8.49 -2.10
N ALA A 77 -16.82 9.27 -1.12
CA ALA A 77 -16.16 8.96 0.10
C ALA A 77 -16.72 7.72 0.85
N THR A 78 -17.92 7.90 1.39
CA THR A 78 -18.54 7.02 2.40
C THR A 78 -19.64 6.18 1.81
N VAL A 79 -20.18 6.57 0.65
CA VAL A 79 -21.29 5.90 -0.01
C VAL A 79 -20.83 5.41 -1.38
N ARG A 80 -21.18 4.16 -1.68
CA ARG A 80 -21.07 3.61 -3.03
C ARG A 80 -22.38 2.95 -3.45
N HIS A 81 -22.69 3.02 -4.74
CA HIS A 81 -23.89 2.42 -5.30
C HIS A 81 -23.52 1.22 -6.18
N LEU A 82 -24.21 0.11 -5.95
CA LEU A 82 -24.19 -1.06 -6.81
C LEU A 82 -25.53 -1.19 -7.52
N PHE A 83 -25.51 -1.04 -8.83
CA PHE A 83 -26.68 -1.24 -9.68
C PHE A 83 -26.61 -2.62 -10.31
N VAL A 84 -27.60 -3.47 -10.05
CA VAL A 84 -27.47 -4.91 -10.33
C VAL A 84 -28.65 -5.47 -11.11
N ALA A 85 -28.36 -6.41 -12.00
CA ALA A 85 -29.35 -7.23 -12.70
C ALA A 85 -28.89 -8.69 -12.71
N GLY A 86 -29.81 -9.61 -12.52
CA GLY A 86 -29.51 -11.04 -12.52
C GLY A 86 -30.38 -11.80 -11.55
N HIS A 87 -30.28 -13.13 -11.61
CA HIS A 87 -31.07 -14.06 -10.78
C HIS A 87 -30.21 -14.82 -9.76
N GLY A 88 -28.88 -14.65 -9.81
CA GLY A 88 -27.93 -15.29 -8.92
C GLY A 88 -27.44 -14.34 -7.83
N ALA A 89 -26.13 -14.10 -7.81
CA ALA A 89 -25.49 -13.24 -6.80
C ALA A 89 -26.03 -11.80 -6.84
N ALA A 90 -26.42 -11.29 -8.02
CA ALA A 90 -27.05 -9.97 -8.14
C ALA A 90 -28.42 -9.91 -7.45
N ALA A 91 -29.23 -10.96 -7.54
CA ALA A 91 -30.52 -11.04 -6.86
C ALA A 91 -30.36 -11.15 -5.32
N GLU A 92 -29.34 -11.85 -4.86
CA GLU A 92 -28.99 -11.89 -3.43
C GLU A 92 -28.60 -10.51 -2.92
N LEU A 93 -27.79 -9.76 -3.69
CA LEU A 93 -27.43 -8.38 -3.36
C LEU A 93 -28.64 -7.45 -3.28
N LEU A 94 -29.63 -7.58 -4.16
CA LEU A 94 -30.87 -6.78 -4.09
C LEU A 94 -31.69 -7.08 -2.84
N ARG A 95 -31.73 -8.34 -2.43
CA ARG A 95 -32.57 -8.80 -1.31
C ARG A 95 -31.93 -8.54 0.05
N ASP A 96 -30.65 -8.87 0.19
CA ASP A 96 -29.94 -8.85 1.46
C ASP A 96 -29.02 -7.62 1.61
N GLY A 97 -28.83 -6.84 0.53
CA GLY A 97 -27.85 -5.77 0.47
C GLY A 97 -26.43 -6.29 0.29
N TYR A 98 -25.46 -5.37 0.27
CA TYR A 98 -24.05 -5.74 0.23
C TYR A 98 -23.48 -5.85 1.65
N GLY A 99 -23.03 -7.04 2.03
CA GLY A 99 -22.30 -7.26 3.27
C GLY A 99 -20.88 -6.70 3.17
N ALA A 100 -20.67 -5.48 3.65
CA ALA A 100 -19.35 -4.85 3.69
C ALA A 100 -18.47 -5.40 4.82
N VAL A 101 -17.19 -5.63 4.51
CA VAL A 101 -16.16 -5.92 5.51
C VAL A 101 -15.60 -4.63 6.08
N ASP A 102 -15.49 -3.60 5.24
CA ASP A 102 -15.20 -2.25 5.69
C ASP A 102 -16.48 -1.52 6.12
N THR A 103 -16.74 -1.50 7.42
CA THR A 103 -17.92 -0.84 8.00
C THR A 103 -17.83 0.69 7.99
N SER A 104 -16.73 1.28 7.52
CA SER A 104 -16.60 2.72 7.35
C SER A 104 -17.33 3.25 6.11
N ARG A 105 -17.75 2.34 5.20
CA ARG A 105 -18.50 2.67 3.98
C ARG A 105 -19.89 2.03 3.98
N THR A 106 -20.86 2.82 3.52
CA THR A 106 -22.21 2.36 3.22
C THR A 106 -22.27 1.94 1.76
N THR A 107 -22.79 0.74 1.50
CA THR A 107 -23.05 0.27 0.14
C THR A 107 -24.54 0.16 -0.08
N THR A 108 -25.07 0.92 -1.02
CA THR A 108 -26.46 0.79 -1.45
C THR A 108 -26.54 -0.12 -2.66
N VAL A 109 -27.63 -0.87 -2.78
CA VAL A 109 -27.87 -1.77 -3.90
C VAL A 109 -29.23 -1.44 -4.50
N ALA A 110 -29.27 -1.24 -5.81
CA ALA A 110 -30.48 -0.93 -6.57
C ALA A 110 -30.54 -1.76 -7.87
N PRO A 111 -31.73 -1.96 -8.46
CA PRO A 111 -31.87 -2.57 -9.78
C PRO A 111 -31.07 -1.82 -10.86
N LEU A 112 -30.52 -2.53 -11.84
CA LEU A 112 -29.77 -1.92 -12.95
C LEU A 112 -30.57 -0.85 -13.69
N LEU A 113 -31.87 -1.03 -13.82
CA LEU A 113 -32.76 -0.11 -14.53
C LEU A 113 -32.94 1.23 -13.80
N ASP A 114 -32.61 1.31 -12.50
CA ASP A 114 -32.65 2.56 -11.76
C ASP A 114 -31.51 3.52 -12.16
N LEU A 115 -30.55 3.05 -12.97
CA LEU A 115 -29.55 3.90 -13.63
C LEU A 115 -30.21 4.92 -14.58
N GLY A 116 -31.39 4.61 -15.12
CA GLY A 116 -32.12 5.48 -16.04
C GLY A 116 -31.25 5.98 -17.18
N SER A 117 -31.08 7.31 -17.28
CA SER A 117 -30.29 7.95 -18.33
C SER A 117 -28.81 8.15 -17.99
N LEU A 118 -28.29 7.52 -16.93
CA LEU A 118 -26.87 7.62 -16.59
C LEU A 118 -26.01 7.13 -17.76
N ASP A 119 -24.88 7.78 -18.01
CA ASP A 119 -23.92 7.42 -19.05
C ASP A 119 -23.54 5.92 -18.96
N PRO A 120 -23.56 5.11 -20.04
CA PRO A 120 -23.20 3.69 -20.02
C PRO A 120 -21.73 3.38 -19.75
N ARG A 121 -20.83 4.36 -19.76
CA ARG A 121 -19.41 4.11 -19.54
C ARG A 121 -19.09 3.84 -18.07
N GLY A 122 -18.02 3.09 -17.83
CA GLY A 122 -17.59 2.74 -16.49
C GLY A 122 -17.16 1.30 -16.31
N ALA A 123 -17.03 0.90 -15.05
CA ALA A 123 -16.68 -0.46 -14.66
C ALA A 123 -17.94 -1.28 -14.38
N TYR A 124 -18.04 -2.42 -15.06
CA TYR A 124 -19.07 -3.43 -14.85
C TYR A 124 -18.42 -4.72 -14.38
N LEU A 125 -19.10 -5.44 -13.51
CA LEU A 125 -18.73 -6.76 -13.05
C LEU A 125 -19.75 -7.74 -13.60
N VAL A 126 -19.28 -8.79 -14.26
CA VAL A 126 -20.12 -9.82 -14.84
C VAL A 126 -19.88 -11.14 -14.12
N GLY A 127 -20.99 -11.78 -13.75
CA GLY A 127 -21.08 -13.12 -13.21
C GLY A 127 -21.33 -14.12 -14.32
N GLY A 128 -20.39 -15.02 -14.58
CA GLY A 128 -20.52 -16.03 -15.63
C GLY A 128 -19.20 -16.43 -16.27
N GLU A 129 -19.28 -16.97 -17.50
CA GLU A 129 -18.09 -17.30 -18.27
C GLU A 129 -17.54 -16.06 -19.01
N ARG A 130 -16.31 -16.16 -19.53
CA ARG A 130 -15.71 -15.06 -20.30
C ARG A 130 -16.58 -14.65 -21.49
N ASP A 131 -17.21 -15.63 -22.13
CA ASP A 131 -18.06 -15.44 -23.30
C ASP A 131 -19.34 -14.66 -22.96
N ASP A 132 -19.76 -14.67 -21.70
CA ASP A 132 -20.88 -13.84 -21.22
C ASP A 132 -20.45 -12.39 -21.03
N ALA A 133 -19.29 -12.16 -20.42
CA ALA A 133 -18.73 -10.81 -20.32
C ALA A 133 -18.45 -10.20 -21.71
N VAL A 134 -17.96 -11.01 -22.66
CA VAL A 134 -17.80 -10.58 -24.05
C VAL A 134 -19.15 -10.30 -24.71
N ALA A 135 -20.21 -11.05 -24.41
CA ALA A 135 -21.54 -10.78 -24.94
C ALA A 135 -22.16 -9.49 -24.38
N VAL A 136 -21.97 -9.21 -23.08
CA VAL A 136 -22.34 -7.92 -22.48
C VAL A 136 -21.60 -6.78 -23.17
N LEU A 137 -20.29 -6.92 -23.38
CA LEU A 137 -19.51 -5.92 -24.10
C LEU A 137 -19.98 -5.76 -25.56
N ALA A 138 -20.36 -6.85 -26.22
CA ALA A 138 -20.83 -6.82 -27.60
C ALA A 138 -22.12 -6.00 -27.79
N VAL A 139 -23.04 -6.03 -26.81
CA VAL A 139 -24.24 -5.17 -26.81
C VAL A 139 -23.84 -3.70 -26.74
N MET A 140 -22.90 -3.35 -25.85
CA MET A 140 -22.40 -1.97 -25.75
C MET A 140 -21.63 -1.55 -27.01
N GLN A 141 -20.85 -2.45 -27.61
CA GLN A 141 -20.11 -2.21 -28.85
C GLN A 141 -21.03 -2.04 -30.07
N ALA A 142 -22.18 -2.70 -30.09
CA ALA A 142 -23.18 -2.51 -31.14
C ALA A 142 -23.69 -1.07 -31.16
N GLU A 143 -23.81 -0.44 -29.99
CA GLU A 143 -24.17 0.97 -29.83
C GLU A 143 -22.97 1.92 -29.98
N GLY A 144 -21.81 1.43 -30.39
CA GLY A 144 -20.62 2.24 -30.69
C GLY A 144 -19.65 2.44 -29.53
N TRP A 145 -19.90 1.86 -28.36
CA TRP A 145 -18.96 1.97 -27.23
C TRP A 145 -17.73 1.08 -27.41
N ALA A 146 -16.60 1.49 -26.85
CA ALA A 146 -15.40 0.66 -26.78
C ALA A 146 -15.25 0.06 -25.38
N GLY A 147 -14.47 -1.01 -25.26
CA GLY A 147 -14.15 -1.55 -23.95
C GLY A 147 -13.26 -2.77 -23.98
N GLU A 148 -12.82 -3.15 -22.79
CA GLU A 148 -11.98 -4.32 -22.55
C GLU A 148 -12.62 -5.24 -21.52
N VAL A 149 -12.47 -6.56 -21.75
CA VAL A 149 -12.84 -7.60 -20.79
C VAL A 149 -11.58 -8.12 -20.12
N SER A 150 -11.51 -7.95 -18.81
CA SER A 150 -10.41 -8.44 -17.99
C SER A 150 -10.94 -9.38 -16.92
N PRO A 151 -10.16 -10.39 -16.48
CA PRO A 151 -10.51 -11.14 -15.29
C PRO A 151 -10.72 -10.17 -14.12
N TYR A 152 -11.86 -10.25 -13.45
CA TYR A 152 -11.96 -9.68 -12.11
C TYR A 152 -11.41 -10.72 -11.16
N ALA A 153 -10.84 -10.29 -10.03
CA ALA A 153 -10.34 -11.24 -9.04
C ALA A 153 -11.52 -12.00 -8.38
N SER A 154 -12.09 -12.98 -9.09
CA SER A 154 -13.17 -13.83 -8.63
C SER A 154 -12.58 -14.88 -7.71
N GLY A 155 -12.78 -14.65 -6.42
CA GLY A 155 -12.00 -15.32 -5.39
C GLY A 155 -10.60 -14.70 -5.35
N ILE A 156 -10.30 -14.04 -4.24
CA ILE A 156 -8.95 -13.59 -3.90
C ILE A 156 -7.96 -14.72 -4.14
N ASP A 157 -7.14 -14.58 -5.18
CA ASP A 157 -6.09 -15.55 -5.52
C ASP A 157 -4.72 -14.98 -5.19
N VAL A 158 -3.74 -15.88 -5.03
CA VAL A 158 -2.35 -15.54 -4.72
C VAL A 158 -1.76 -14.61 -5.79
N ASP A 159 -2.23 -14.68 -7.04
CA ASP A 159 -1.78 -13.78 -8.11
C ASP A 159 -2.27 -12.33 -7.93
N THR A 160 -3.47 -12.11 -7.38
CA THR A 160 -3.96 -10.77 -6.99
C THR A 160 -3.07 -10.15 -5.92
N TYR A 161 -2.39 -10.95 -5.10
CA TYR A 161 -1.43 -10.41 -4.15
C TYR A 161 -0.21 -9.76 -4.82
N ARG A 162 0.11 -10.04 -6.10
CA ARG A 162 1.21 -9.34 -6.79
C ARG A 162 0.95 -7.83 -6.92
N GLU A 163 -0.31 -7.43 -7.03
CA GLU A 163 -0.71 -6.02 -7.04
C GLU A 163 -0.54 -5.37 -5.65
N TYR A 164 -0.53 -6.17 -4.58
CA TYR A 164 -0.29 -5.74 -3.19
C TYR A 164 1.08 -6.20 -2.69
N GLY A 165 2.14 -5.59 -3.23
CA GLY A 165 3.54 -5.95 -2.97
C GLY A 165 3.90 -6.10 -1.48
N ASP A 166 3.30 -5.29 -0.60
CA ASP A 166 3.54 -5.36 0.85
C ASP A 166 2.93 -6.61 1.51
N LEU A 167 1.74 -7.02 1.08
CA LEU A 167 1.08 -8.22 1.59
C LEU A 167 1.83 -9.50 1.16
N MET A 168 2.45 -9.51 -0.03
CA MET A 168 3.35 -10.59 -0.45
C MET A 168 4.60 -10.69 0.42
N ARG A 169 5.18 -9.56 0.81
CA ARG A 169 6.32 -9.55 1.73
C ARG A 169 5.93 -10.17 3.06
N VAL A 170 4.78 -9.79 3.63
CA VAL A 170 4.28 -10.35 4.90
C VAL A 170 3.98 -11.85 4.78
N LEU A 171 3.37 -12.32 3.67
CA LEU A 171 3.17 -13.75 3.44
C LEU A 171 4.50 -14.52 3.34
N GLY A 172 5.49 -13.95 2.65
CA GLY A 172 6.85 -14.50 2.57
C GLY A 172 7.48 -14.67 3.96
N ILE A 173 7.35 -13.67 4.82
CA ILE A 173 7.80 -13.74 6.23
C ILE A 173 7.06 -14.83 6.99
N ALA A 174 5.74 -14.91 6.83
CA ALA A 174 4.91 -15.93 7.48
C ALA A 174 5.37 -17.35 7.10
N LEU A 175 5.58 -17.60 5.80
CA LEU A 175 6.07 -18.88 5.28
C LEU A 175 7.44 -19.23 5.86
N LEU A 176 8.36 -18.27 5.83
CA LEU A 176 9.71 -18.44 6.36
C LEU A 176 9.66 -18.73 7.87
N GLY A 177 8.87 -17.98 8.62
CA GLY A 177 8.73 -18.13 10.07
C GLY A 177 8.16 -19.47 10.50
N VAL A 178 7.12 -19.93 9.80
CA VAL A 178 6.56 -21.27 10.00
C VAL A 178 7.60 -22.35 9.67
N ALA A 179 8.29 -22.24 8.53
CA ALA A 179 9.34 -23.18 8.13
C ALA A 179 10.47 -23.27 9.17
N VAL A 180 10.96 -22.13 9.68
CA VAL A 180 11.97 -22.09 10.76
C VAL A 180 11.47 -22.76 12.02
N LEU A 181 10.29 -22.37 12.53
CA LEU A 181 9.76 -22.87 13.81
C LEU A 181 9.52 -24.39 13.78
N VAL A 182 9.05 -24.89 12.65
CA VAL A 182 8.82 -26.32 12.45
C VAL A 182 10.15 -27.05 12.28
N GLY A 183 11.02 -26.58 11.38
CA GLY A 183 12.32 -27.23 11.13
C GLY A 183 13.21 -27.25 12.37
N ALA A 184 13.35 -26.13 13.05
CA ALA A 184 14.08 -26.01 14.32
C ALA A 184 13.54 -26.93 15.40
N GLY A 185 12.22 -26.93 15.58
CA GLY A 185 11.57 -27.81 16.55
C GLY A 185 11.77 -29.30 16.23
N THR A 186 11.95 -29.63 14.95
CA THR A 186 12.25 -31.00 14.50
C THR A 186 13.71 -31.35 14.79
N LEU A 187 14.65 -30.45 14.48
CA LEU A 187 16.08 -30.64 14.75
C LEU A 187 16.41 -30.75 16.24
N LEU A 188 15.73 -29.96 17.09
CA LEU A 188 15.86 -30.04 18.55
C LEU A 188 15.38 -31.38 19.13
N ARG A 189 14.60 -32.17 18.36
CA ARG A 189 14.16 -33.53 18.71
C ARG A 189 15.02 -34.64 18.11
N SER A 190 16.16 -34.31 17.51
CA SER A 190 17.08 -35.27 16.87
C SER A 190 17.45 -36.47 17.75
N ARG A 191 17.61 -36.30 19.07
CA ARG A 191 17.85 -37.42 20.01
C ARG A 191 16.69 -38.40 20.04
N ALA A 192 15.44 -37.92 20.03
CA ALA A 192 14.26 -38.77 20.01
C ALA A 192 14.16 -39.54 18.68
N HIS A 193 14.51 -38.91 17.55
CA HIS A 193 14.61 -39.58 16.25
C HIS A 193 15.70 -40.66 16.25
N GLY A 194 16.86 -40.39 16.85
CA GLY A 194 17.93 -41.38 17.01
C GLY A 194 17.49 -42.61 17.83
N VAL A 195 16.75 -42.41 18.92
CA VAL A 195 16.17 -43.50 19.73
C VAL A 195 15.14 -44.30 18.94
N GLN A 196 14.27 -43.64 18.17
CA GLN A 196 13.29 -44.33 17.32
C GLN A 196 13.98 -45.14 16.21
N ARG A 197 15.06 -44.62 15.63
CA ARG A 197 15.89 -45.33 14.63
C ARG A 197 16.60 -46.54 15.21
N LEU A 198 17.09 -46.46 16.45
CA LEU A 198 17.62 -47.62 17.17
C LEU A 198 16.59 -48.74 17.31
N HIS A 199 15.32 -48.38 17.49
CA HIS A 199 14.20 -49.33 17.54
C HIS A 199 13.71 -49.76 16.14
N GLY A 200 14.42 -49.43 15.07
CA GLY A 200 14.13 -49.87 13.70
C GLY A 200 13.14 -48.99 12.93
N ALA A 201 12.77 -47.81 13.44
CA ALA A 201 11.92 -46.89 12.70
C ALA A 201 12.67 -46.26 11.51
N GLY A 202 12.15 -46.45 10.30
CA GLY A 202 12.58 -45.67 9.13
C GLY A 202 12.05 -44.22 9.18
N SER A 203 12.55 -43.36 8.30
CA SER A 203 12.18 -41.93 8.23
C SER A 203 10.68 -41.70 8.08
N MET A 204 10.03 -42.53 7.26
CA MET A 204 8.57 -42.50 7.08
C MET A 204 7.82 -42.89 8.37
N GLY A 205 8.36 -43.85 9.14
CA GLY A 205 7.77 -44.26 10.42
C GLY A 205 7.87 -43.17 11.48
N ILE A 206 8.98 -42.43 11.50
CA ILE A 206 9.19 -41.26 12.38
C ILE A 206 8.20 -40.16 12.00
N LEU A 207 8.13 -39.81 10.70
CA LEU A 207 7.21 -38.80 10.17
C LEU A 207 5.75 -39.13 10.50
N LEU A 208 5.31 -40.36 10.24
CA LEU A 208 3.93 -40.81 10.53
C LEU A 208 3.62 -40.77 12.03
N THR A 209 4.59 -41.17 12.87
CA THR A 209 4.41 -41.14 14.32
C THR A 209 4.26 -39.71 14.80
N GLU A 210 5.10 -38.78 14.34
CA GLU A 210 4.97 -37.37 14.72
C GLU A 210 3.70 -36.75 14.18
N TRP A 211 3.34 -37.03 12.93
CA TRP A 211 2.09 -36.56 12.32
C TRP A 211 0.87 -37.03 13.11
N ARG A 212 0.85 -38.28 13.60
CA ARG A 212 -0.28 -38.78 14.40
C ARG A 212 -0.48 -38.02 15.71
N HIS A 213 0.58 -37.44 16.27
CA HIS A 213 0.51 -36.59 17.47
C HIS A 213 0.23 -35.12 17.14
N LEU A 214 0.60 -34.65 15.95
CA LEU A 214 0.40 -33.26 15.51
C LEU A 214 -0.96 -33.03 14.84
N ALA A 215 -1.50 -34.01 14.12
CA ALA A 215 -2.72 -33.83 13.34
C ALA A 215 -3.94 -33.45 14.19
N PRO A 216 -4.22 -34.10 15.35
CA PRO A 216 -5.34 -33.71 16.20
C PRO A 216 -5.27 -32.25 16.72
N PRO A 217 -4.17 -31.78 17.35
CA PRO A 217 -4.10 -30.40 17.81
C PRO A 217 -4.10 -29.40 16.65
N VAL A 218 -3.49 -29.71 15.50
CA VAL A 218 -3.54 -28.84 14.32
C VAL A 218 -4.97 -28.70 13.82
N LEU A 219 -5.70 -29.81 13.68
CA LEU A 219 -7.11 -29.79 13.25
C LEU A 219 -7.98 -28.98 14.22
N VAL A 220 -7.83 -29.20 15.54
CA VAL A 220 -8.57 -28.45 16.56
C VAL A 220 -8.25 -26.95 16.50
N LEU A 221 -6.97 -26.59 16.32
CA LEU A 221 -6.56 -25.20 16.18
C LEU A 221 -7.10 -24.58 14.88
N SER A 222 -7.06 -25.29 13.76
CA SER A 222 -7.59 -24.81 12.48
C SER A 222 -9.10 -24.57 12.55
N LEU A 223 -9.86 -25.50 13.14
CA LEU A 223 -11.30 -25.33 13.38
C LEU A 223 -11.56 -24.19 14.37
N GLY A 224 -10.76 -24.08 15.43
CA GLY A 224 -10.83 -22.97 16.38
C GLY A 224 -10.52 -21.61 15.75
N GLY A 225 -9.56 -21.54 14.83
CA GLY A 225 -9.22 -20.34 14.07
C GLY A 225 -10.37 -19.91 13.15
N LEU A 226 -10.98 -20.86 12.44
CA LEU A 226 -12.18 -20.59 11.63
C LEU A 226 -13.37 -20.15 12.49
N ALA A 227 -13.58 -20.79 13.65
CA ALA A 227 -14.62 -20.39 14.59
C ALA A 227 -14.36 -19.00 15.18
N ALA A 228 -13.10 -18.65 15.46
CA ALA A 228 -12.72 -17.33 15.92
C ALA A 228 -12.94 -16.26 14.85
N LEU A 229 -12.65 -16.55 13.58
CA LEU A 229 -12.96 -15.67 12.45
C LEU A 229 -14.47 -15.46 12.32
N ALA A 230 -15.26 -16.53 12.37
CA ALA A 230 -16.72 -16.43 12.33
C ALA A 230 -17.27 -15.65 13.54
N GLY A 231 -16.75 -15.90 14.74
CA GLY A 231 -17.13 -15.16 15.95
C GLY A 231 -16.80 -13.67 15.86
N ALA A 232 -15.58 -13.32 15.47
CA ALA A 232 -15.15 -11.93 15.28
C ALA A 232 -15.95 -11.24 14.16
N GLY A 233 -16.14 -11.91 13.02
CA GLY A 233 -16.97 -11.41 11.92
C GLY A 233 -18.41 -11.17 12.36
N SER A 234 -19.02 -12.08 13.13
CA SER A 234 -20.38 -11.89 13.62
C SER A 234 -20.54 -10.64 14.48
N ALA A 235 -19.54 -10.35 15.33
CA ALA A 235 -19.55 -9.20 16.23
C ALA A 235 -19.24 -7.87 15.52
N LEU A 236 -18.40 -7.90 14.47
CA LEU A 236 -17.88 -6.70 13.82
C LEU A 236 -18.68 -6.30 12.57
N ASN A 237 -19.05 -7.27 11.73
CA ASN A 237 -19.65 -7.01 10.41
C ASN A 237 -20.83 -7.94 10.08
N GLY A 238 -21.41 -8.60 11.08
CA GLY A 238 -22.58 -9.46 10.88
C GLY A 238 -22.33 -10.68 9.99
N LEU A 239 -21.10 -11.20 9.94
CA LEU A 239 -20.66 -12.31 9.05
C LEU A 239 -20.58 -11.95 7.56
N ALA A 240 -20.55 -10.65 7.23
CA ALA A 240 -20.31 -10.19 5.87
C ALA A 240 -19.02 -10.80 5.28
N GLN A 241 -19.13 -11.34 4.05
CA GLN A 241 -18.05 -12.00 3.29
C GLN A 241 -17.38 -13.19 4.01
N LEU A 242 -18.03 -13.83 4.99
CA LEU A 242 -17.48 -15.02 5.66
C LEU A 242 -17.05 -16.13 4.68
N PRO A 243 -17.80 -16.46 3.61
CA PRO A 243 -17.37 -17.48 2.65
C PRO A 243 -16.03 -17.12 1.99
N THR A 244 -15.87 -15.86 1.59
CA THR A 244 -14.65 -15.36 0.96
C THR A 244 -13.47 -15.41 1.93
N ILE A 245 -13.67 -14.94 3.17
CA ILE A 245 -12.66 -15.01 4.24
C ILE A 245 -12.28 -16.47 4.54
N ALA A 246 -13.26 -17.38 4.63
CA ALA A 246 -13.04 -18.78 4.94
C ALA A 246 -12.28 -19.54 3.83
N VAL A 247 -12.61 -19.26 2.55
CA VAL A 247 -11.88 -19.80 1.40
C VAL A 247 -10.44 -19.32 1.42
N LEU A 248 -10.22 -18.02 1.62
CA LEU A 248 -8.88 -17.45 1.67
C LEU A 248 -8.08 -17.98 2.87
N PHE A 249 -8.70 -18.05 4.04
CA PHE A 249 -8.13 -18.68 5.24
C PHE A 249 -7.66 -20.10 4.94
N THR A 250 -8.50 -20.91 4.29
CA THR A 250 -8.18 -22.31 3.96
C THR A 250 -7.03 -22.40 2.96
N ARG A 251 -6.98 -21.52 1.95
CA ARG A 251 -5.87 -21.45 0.98
C ARG A 251 -4.55 -21.06 1.65
N LEU A 252 -4.55 -19.98 2.43
CA LEU A 252 -3.37 -19.51 3.17
C LEU A 252 -2.89 -20.52 4.20
N LEU A 253 -3.82 -21.11 4.95
CA LEU A 253 -3.51 -22.18 5.89
C LEU A 253 -2.90 -23.38 5.16
N GLY A 254 -3.48 -23.80 4.03
CA GLY A 254 -2.93 -24.87 3.19
C GLY A 254 -1.49 -24.59 2.76
N LEU A 255 -1.20 -23.36 2.31
CA LEU A 255 0.14 -22.93 1.92
C LEU A 255 1.12 -22.93 3.10
N LEU A 256 0.73 -22.39 4.25
CA LEU A 256 1.56 -22.36 5.47
C LEU A 256 1.79 -23.77 6.04
N LEU A 257 0.77 -24.64 6.01
CA LEU A 257 0.90 -26.04 6.41
C LEU A 257 1.78 -26.82 5.43
N LEU A 258 1.70 -26.54 4.12
CA LEU A 258 2.60 -27.14 3.13
C LEU A 258 4.06 -26.75 3.44
N ALA A 259 4.32 -25.47 3.70
CA ALA A 259 5.64 -25.00 4.11
C ALA A 259 6.13 -25.67 5.41
N ALA A 260 5.23 -25.83 6.40
CA ALA A 260 5.51 -26.57 7.63
C ALA A 260 5.90 -28.04 7.34
N VAL A 261 5.13 -28.74 6.51
CA VAL A 261 5.37 -30.15 6.16
C VAL A 261 6.69 -30.29 5.40
N VAL A 262 6.96 -29.43 4.41
CA VAL A 262 8.23 -29.43 3.66
C VAL A 262 9.40 -29.21 4.61
N ALA A 263 9.32 -28.22 5.50
CA ALA A 263 10.37 -27.94 6.48
C ALA A 263 10.59 -29.13 7.43
N HIS A 264 9.52 -29.80 7.83
CA HIS A 264 9.55 -30.97 8.69
C HIS A 264 10.21 -32.18 8.00
N VAL A 265 9.81 -32.50 6.77
CA VAL A 265 10.40 -33.57 5.95
C VAL A 265 11.88 -33.29 5.69
N LEU A 266 12.22 -32.07 5.28
CA LEU A 266 13.61 -31.67 5.03
C LEU A 266 14.45 -31.79 6.30
N SER A 267 13.91 -31.42 7.45
CA SER A 267 14.61 -31.53 8.74
C SER A 267 14.86 -32.98 9.14
N ILE A 268 13.91 -33.89 8.93
CA ILE A 268 14.10 -35.33 9.16
C ILE A 268 15.14 -35.89 8.18
N ALA A 269 15.05 -35.55 6.89
CA ALA A 269 16.02 -35.99 5.88
C ALA A 269 17.45 -35.52 6.20
N LEU A 270 17.61 -34.28 6.71
CA LEU A 270 18.90 -33.76 7.19
C LEU A 270 19.44 -34.50 8.42
N THR A 271 18.57 -35.20 9.17
CA THR A 271 19.01 -36.13 10.20
C THR A 271 19.34 -37.51 9.63
N ASP A 272 18.72 -37.95 8.54
CA ASP A 272 18.75 -39.34 8.10
C ASP A 272 20.12 -39.89 7.67
N GLY A 273 20.97 -39.06 7.05
CA GLY A 273 22.30 -39.45 6.56
C GLY A 273 23.36 -39.69 7.64
N ARG A 274 22.97 -39.70 8.93
CA ARG A 274 23.90 -39.73 10.08
C ARG A 274 23.99 -41.12 10.69
N ARG A 275 25.16 -41.44 11.28
CA ARG A 275 25.34 -42.64 12.10
C ARG A 275 24.40 -42.58 13.31
N VAL A 276 23.61 -43.64 13.50
CA VAL A 276 22.62 -43.75 14.58
C VAL A 276 23.25 -43.52 15.96
N ILE A 277 24.50 -43.92 16.15
CA ILE A 277 25.27 -43.73 17.39
C ILE A 277 25.45 -42.24 17.75
N ASP A 278 25.69 -41.39 16.75
CA ASP A 278 25.95 -39.97 16.96
C ASP A 278 24.63 -39.23 17.25
N GLN A 279 23.53 -39.65 16.60
CA GLN A 279 22.18 -39.14 16.88
C GLN A 279 21.70 -39.47 18.31
N VAL A 280 22.01 -40.66 18.82
CA VAL A 280 21.59 -41.12 20.16
C VAL A 280 22.36 -40.40 21.26
N LYS A 281 23.62 -40.04 20.99
CA LYS A 281 24.43 -39.17 21.85
C LYS A 281 23.96 -37.70 21.81
N GLY A 282 23.13 -37.33 20.84
CA GLY A 282 22.71 -35.95 20.61
C GLY A 282 23.81 -35.09 19.97
N GLU A 283 24.84 -35.70 19.38
CA GLU A 283 25.89 -34.98 18.66
C GLU A 283 25.31 -34.48 17.33
N ILE A 284 25.23 -33.16 17.20
CA ILE A 284 24.79 -32.51 15.97
C ILE A 284 26.04 -32.28 15.10
N ASP A 285 26.09 -32.90 13.93
CA ASP A 285 27.09 -32.53 12.92
C ASP A 285 26.80 -31.09 12.47
N GLY A 286 27.54 -30.16 13.07
CA GLY A 286 27.13 -28.76 13.15
C GLY A 286 27.16 -28.04 11.81
N TRP A 287 27.94 -28.51 10.84
CA TRP A 287 28.14 -27.79 9.57
C TRP A 287 26.88 -27.76 8.69
N TRP A 288 26.23 -28.90 8.43
CA TRP A 288 25.02 -28.94 7.60
C TRP A 288 23.81 -28.29 8.26
N VAL A 289 23.75 -28.35 9.60
CA VAL A 289 22.72 -27.63 10.36
C VAL A 289 22.96 -26.12 10.30
N LEU A 290 24.21 -25.66 10.41
CA LEU A 290 24.55 -24.25 10.22
C LEU A 290 24.19 -23.77 8.80
N VAL A 291 24.52 -24.55 7.75
CA VAL A 291 24.12 -24.22 6.37
C VAL A 291 22.60 -24.06 6.25
N GLY A 292 21.83 -25.02 6.78
CA GLY A 292 20.36 -24.94 6.76
C GLY A 292 19.81 -23.74 7.55
N VAL A 293 20.38 -23.44 8.71
CA VAL A 293 19.97 -22.27 9.52
C VAL A 293 20.28 -20.98 8.79
N TYR A 294 21.46 -20.85 8.18
CA TYR A 294 21.85 -19.64 7.45
C TYR A 294 21.13 -19.47 6.11
N ALA A 295 20.78 -20.56 5.43
CA ALA A 295 19.94 -20.53 4.23
C ALA A 295 18.56 -19.90 4.49
N VAL A 296 18.09 -19.94 5.74
CA VAL A 296 16.84 -19.29 6.14
C VAL A 296 17.06 -17.94 6.81
N ARG A 297 18.10 -17.83 7.64
CA ARG A 297 18.43 -16.60 8.38
C ARG A 297 18.79 -15.44 7.44
N VAL A 298 19.57 -15.68 6.39
CA VAL A 298 19.98 -14.63 5.45
C VAL A 298 18.77 -14.02 4.73
N PRO A 299 17.87 -14.81 4.10
CA PRO A 299 16.61 -14.27 3.58
C PRO A 299 15.75 -13.60 4.65
N ALA A 300 15.66 -14.14 5.86
CA ALA A 300 14.88 -13.54 6.95
C ALA A 300 15.36 -12.13 7.29
N VAL A 301 16.68 -11.94 7.39
CA VAL A 301 17.30 -10.62 7.67
C VAL A 301 17.06 -9.66 6.51
N LEU A 302 17.22 -10.10 5.26
CA LEU A 302 16.95 -9.26 4.09
C LEU A 302 15.48 -8.80 4.03
N VAL A 303 14.54 -9.71 4.27
CA VAL A 303 13.12 -9.37 4.30
C VAL A 303 12.81 -8.45 5.48
N LEU A 304 13.40 -8.67 6.65
CA LEU A 304 13.23 -7.80 7.80
C LEU A 304 13.75 -6.38 7.52
N LEU A 305 14.91 -6.23 6.87
CA LEU A 305 15.44 -4.95 6.43
C LEU A 305 14.49 -4.27 5.43
N ALA A 306 13.92 -5.02 4.49
CA ALA A 306 12.93 -4.50 3.55
C ALA A 306 11.63 -4.03 4.23
N VAL A 307 11.19 -4.73 5.29
CA VAL A 307 10.04 -4.29 6.09
C VAL A 307 10.36 -3.06 6.92
N VAL A 308 11.57 -2.93 7.47
CA VAL A 308 11.99 -1.69 8.17
C VAL A 308 11.95 -0.49 7.22
N ALA A 309 12.44 -0.66 5.99
CA ALA A 309 12.35 0.36 4.95
C ALA A 309 10.90 0.76 4.66
N ALA A 310 10.02 -0.23 4.41
CA ALA A 310 8.60 0.00 4.18
C ALA A 310 7.90 0.63 5.40
N LEU A 311 8.28 0.24 6.62
CA LEU A 311 7.75 0.80 7.85
C LEU A 311 8.12 2.27 7.98
N GLY A 312 9.39 2.63 7.75
CA GLY A 312 9.83 4.02 7.78
C GLY A 312 9.13 4.89 6.74
N GLN A 313 8.97 4.38 5.51
CA GLN A 313 8.19 5.04 4.47
C GLN A 313 6.72 5.22 4.89
N SER A 314 6.05 4.15 5.34
CA SER A 314 4.64 4.23 5.78
C SER A 314 4.43 5.11 7.01
N ALA A 315 5.39 5.16 7.93
CA ALA A 315 5.36 6.05 9.09
C ALA A 315 5.46 7.52 8.66
N ARG A 316 6.34 7.83 7.70
CA ARG A 316 6.49 9.17 7.16
C ARG A 316 5.25 9.60 6.38
N VAL A 317 4.70 8.72 5.55
CA VAL A 317 3.42 8.97 4.85
C VAL A 317 2.32 9.22 5.89
N ALA A 318 2.20 8.39 6.92
CA ALA A 318 1.20 8.60 7.98
C ALA A 318 1.40 9.92 8.73
N ASP A 319 2.64 10.37 8.95
CA ASP A 319 2.95 11.67 9.56
C ASP A 319 2.53 12.83 8.64
N VAL A 320 2.91 12.79 7.35
CA VAL A 320 2.52 13.78 6.34
C VAL A 320 0.99 13.88 6.24
N GLU A 321 0.32 12.74 6.11
CA GLU A 321 -1.15 12.69 6.05
C GLU A 321 -1.82 13.16 7.35
N SER A 322 -1.18 12.97 8.51
CA SER A 322 -1.70 13.48 9.79
C SER A 322 -1.67 15.02 9.86
N ARG A 323 -0.58 15.64 9.36
CA ARG A 323 -0.44 17.10 9.30
C ARG A 323 -1.38 17.70 8.25
N SER A 324 -1.51 17.03 7.10
CA SER A 324 -2.50 17.35 6.08
C SER A 324 -3.91 17.36 6.67
N ARG A 325 -4.28 16.32 7.42
CA ARG A 325 -5.60 16.22 8.07
C ARG A 325 -5.87 17.36 9.04
N GLU A 326 -4.90 17.75 9.87
CA GLU A 326 -5.04 18.89 10.80
C GLU A 326 -5.32 20.20 10.04
N PHE A 327 -4.58 20.44 8.97
CA PHE A 327 -4.81 21.58 8.09
C PHE A 327 -6.21 21.57 7.45
N TRP A 328 -6.60 20.45 6.83
CA TRP A 328 -7.89 20.33 6.16
C TRP A 328 -9.08 20.35 7.10
N SER A 329 -8.90 19.93 8.36
CA SER A 329 -9.92 20.12 9.40
C SER A 329 -10.23 21.59 9.70
N THR A 330 -9.31 22.49 9.34
CA THR A 330 -9.46 23.94 9.50
C THR A 330 -10.02 24.61 8.24
N ALA A 331 -9.86 23.97 7.07
CA ALA A 331 -10.30 24.49 5.76
C ALA A 331 -11.84 24.46 5.53
N GLY A 332 -12.61 23.96 6.50
CA GLY A 332 -14.08 23.97 6.47
C GLY A 332 -14.67 23.04 5.40
N ASP A 333 -15.80 23.43 4.82
CA ASP A 333 -16.57 22.64 3.86
C ASP A 333 -15.99 22.71 2.42
N ALA A 334 -14.70 23.00 2.25
CA ALA A 334 -14.08 23.08 0.94
C ALA A 334 -14.15 21.74 0.17
N VAL A 335 -14.35 21.82 -1.14
CA VAL A 335 -14.54 20.65 -2.03
C VAL A 335 -13.60 20.67 -3.23
N THR A 336 -13.31 19.48 -3.74
CA THR A 336 -12.66 19.26 -5.03
C THR A 336 -13.60 18.55 -5.98
N ILE A 337 -13.32 18.70 -7.28
CA ILE A 337 -14.11 18.07 -8.34
C ILE A 337 -13.27 16.96 -8.95
N ALA A 338 -13.82 15.75 -9.02
CA ALA A 338 -13.24 14.65 -9.76
C ALA A 338 -13.88 14.56 -11.15
N LEU A 339 -13.06 14.32 -12.18
CA LEU A 339 -13.54 14.18 -13.55
C LEU A 339 -13.83 12.70 -13.87
N ALA A 340 -14.85 12.45 -14.68
CA ALA A 340 -15.26 11.12 -15.09
C ALA A 340 -14.20 10.48 -15.97
N GLY A 341 -13.46 9.49 -15.45
CA GLY A 341 -12.31 8.85 -16.11
C GLY A 341 -12.62 8.00 -17.35
N TYR A 342 -13.85 8.02 -17.84
CA TYR A 342 -14.27 7.27 -19.03
C TYR A 342 -14.75 8.17 -20.17
N ALA A 343 -14.76 9.50 -19.98
CA ALA A 343 -15.10 10.43 -21.03
C ALA A 343 -14.12 10.33 -22.20
N SER A 344 -14.56 10.69 -23.39
CA SER A 344 -13.71 10.63 -24.56
C SER A 344 -12.77 11.81 -24.69
N GLU A 345 -11.79 11.70 -25.59
CA GLU A 345 -10.88 12.81 -25.84
C GLU A 345 -11.62 14.04 -26.40
N ASP A 346 -12.59 13.89 -27.30
CA ASP A 346 -13.32 15.04 -27.85
C ASP A 346 -14.28 15.65 -26.83
N GLU A 347 -14.90 14.84 -25.97
CA GLU A 347 -15.75 15.34 -24.87
C GLU A 347 -14.94 16.10 -23.84
N TYR A 348 -13.78 15.58 -23.43
CA TYR A 348 -12.87 16.32 -22.57
C TYR A 348 -12.44 17.62 -23.25
N ARG A 349 -12.05 17.56 -24.52
CA ARG A 349 -11.64 18.75 -25.28
C ARG A 349 -12.76 19.78 -25.40
N ALA A 350 -14.01 19.36 -25.54
CA ALA A 350 -15.18 20.23 -25.56
C ALA A 350 -15.54 20.79 -24.18
N ALA A 351 -15.26 20.05 -23.10
CA ALA A 351 -15.53 20.45 -21.73
C ALA A 351 -14.46 21.37 -21.14
N VAL A 352 -13.22 21.30 -21.64
CA VAL A 352 -12.08 22.11 -21.17
C VAL A 352 -12.42 23.61 -21.06
N PRO A 353 -13.01 24.27 -22.07
CA PRO A 353 -13.38 25.69 -21.96
C PRO A 353 -14.43 25.98 -20.87
N GLU A 354 -15.44 25.12 -20.74
CA GLU A 354 -16.52 25.30 -19.76
C GLU A 354 -16.03 25.02 -18.32
N LEU A 355 -15.13 24.04 -18.14
CA LEU A 355 -14.43 23.79 -16.88
C LEU A 355 -13.55 24.98 -16.49
N ALA A 356 -12.79 25.55 -17.42
CA ALA A 356 -12.01 26.75 -17.18
C ALA A 356 -12.92 27.94 -16.80
N ALA A 357 -14.03 28.15 -17.52
CA ALA A 357 -15.00 29.20 -17.22
C ALA A 357 -15.69 29.00 -15.85
N LEU A 358 -15.92 27.76 -15.42
CA LEU A 358 -16.38 27.44 -14.06
C LEU A 358 -15.36 27.92 -13.03
N VAL A 359 -14.09 27.52 -13.16
CA VAL A 359 -13.01 27.91 -12.24
C VAL A 359 -12.82 29.44 -12.23
N GLU A 360 -12.78 30.09 -13.40
CA GLU A 360 -12.68 31.55 -13.53
C GLU A 360 -13.82 32.27 -12.81
N SER A 361 -15.07 31.82 -13.01
CA SER A 361 -16.24 32.45 -12.38
C SER A 361 -16.18 32.35 -10.84
N GLN A 362 -15.79 31.20 -10.31
CA GLN A 362 -15.67 30.99 -8.86
C GLN A 362 -14.44 31.74 -8.29
N ALA A 363 -13.32 31.76 -9.03
CA ALA A 363 -12.11 32.48 -8.65
C ALA A 363 -12.33 33.99 -8.58
N SER A 364 -13.06 34.57 -9.54
CA SER A 364 -13.40 36.00 -9.52
C SER A 364 -14.24 36.42 -8.30
N SER A 365 -14.92 35.46 -7.68
CA SER A 365 -15.69 35.65 -6.44
C SER A 365 -14.88 35.36 -5.17
N GLY A 366 -13.58 35.08 -5.28
CA GLY A 366 -12.73 34.70 -4.15
C GLY A 366 -13.02 33.30 -3.60
N ARG A 367 -13.68 32.43 -4.37
CA ARG A 367 -14.17 31.10 -3.94
C ARG A 367 -13.32 29.93 -4.44
N VAL A 368 -12.14 30.21 -4.96
CA VAL A 368 -11.21 29.20 -5.50
C VAL A 368 -9.82 29.45 -4.94
N VAL A 369 -9.18 28.36 -4.54
CA VAL A 369 -7.76 28.30 -4.21
C VAL A 369 -7.10 27.40 -5.26
N LEU A 370 -6.18 27.97 -6.04
CA LEU A 370 -5.32 27.25 -6.98
C LEU A 370 -3.94 27.11 -6.36
N VAL A 371 -3.40 25.90 -6.31
CA VAL A 371 -2.05 25.63 -5.82
C VAL A 371 -1.40 24.52 -6.64
N GLU A 372 -0.41 24.88 -7.44
CA GLU A 372 0.40 23.95 -8.20
C GLU A 372 1.85 23.96 -7.63
N PRO A 373 2.35 22.82 -7.11
CA PRO A 373 3.60 22.77 -6.37
C PRO A 373 4.85 22.64 -7.27
N SER A 374 4.77 23.10 -8.52
CA SER A 374 5.91 23.15 -9.44
C SER A 374 5.65 24.12 -10.59
N VAL A 375 6.74 24.71 -11.11
CA VAL A 375 6.77 25.42 -12.39
C VAL A 375 8.05 24.99 -13.09
N GLY A 376 7.92 24.33 -14.24
CA GLY A 376 9.08 23.78 -14.95
C GLY A 376 9.67 22.56 -14.25
N GLU A 377 10.99 22.52 -14.11
CA GLU A 377 11.70 21.43 -13.42
C GLU A 377 11.98 21.76 -11.93
N GLU A 378 11.65 22.98 -11.52
CA GLU A 378 12.05 23.53 -10.23
C GLU A 378 11.17 23.08 -9.06
N ARG A 379 11.83 22.58 -8.01
CA ARG A 379 11.22 22.14 -6.75
C ARG A 379 11.07 23.29 -5.76
N ASP A 380 10.20 23.09 -4.77
CA ASP A 380 9.83 24.07 -3.73
C ASP A 380 9.35 25.41 -4.28
N VAL A 381 8.55 25.33 -5.35
CA VAL A 381 7.87 26.47 -5.96
C VAL A 381 6.37 26.25 -5.85
N LEU A 382 5.63 27.30 -5.50
CA LEU A 382 4.17 27.27 -5.47
C LEU A 382 3.60 28.27 -6.47
N LEU A 383 2.97 27.80 -7.53
CA LEU A 383 2.15 28.64 -8.39
C LEU A 383 0.74 28.69 -7.82
N VAL A 384 0.31 29.89 -7.41
CA VAL A 384 -0.92 30.10 -6.65
C VAL A 384 -1.73 31.26 -7.21
N ASN A 385 -3.02 31.30 -6.92
CA ASN A 385 -3.85 32.48 -7.17
C ASN A 385 -3.97 33.38 -5.91
N GLU A 386 -4.58 34.55 -6.05
CA GLU A 386 -4.84 35.45 -4.90
C GLU A 386 -5.71 34.82 -3.81
N GLY A 387 -6.63 33.91 -4.17
CA GLY A 387 -7.43 33.14 -3.21
C GLY A 387 -6.58 32.33 -2.23
N TYR A 388 -5.40 31.88 -2.65
CA TYR A 388 -4.43 31.24 -1.76
C TYR A 388 -3.89 32.19 -0.68
N LEU A 389 -3.57 33.43 -1.02
CA LEU A 389 -3.09 34.43 -0.03
C LEU A 389 -4.18 34.76 1.00
N ALA A 390 -5.46 34.68 0.61
CA ALA A 390 -6.60 34.79 1.51
C ALA A 390 -6.82 33.54 2.38
N ALA A 391 -6.40 32.37 1.92
CA ALA A 391 -6.53 31.10 2.66
C ALA A 391 -5.33 30.80 3.58
N VAL A 392 -4.10 31.07 3.14
CA VAL A 392 -2.86 30.82 3.88
C VAL A 392 -2.22 32.13 4.31
N GLN A 393 -1.67 32.13 5.52
CA GLN A 393 -0.91 33.26 6.04
C GLN A 393 0.48 33.27 5.41
N VAL A 394 0.66 34.08 4.37
CA VAL A 394 1.97 34.44 3.82
C VAL A 394 2.36 35.78 4.43
N LEU A 395 3.53 35.87 5.06
CA LEU A 395 4.02 37.08 5.69
C LEU A 395 4.89 37.90 4.72
N GLY A 396 4.65 39.20 4.67
CA GLY A 396 5.49 40.16 3.99
C GLY A 396 6.74 40.52 4.79
N SER A 397 7.62 41.33 4.19
CA SER A 397 8.85 41.81 4.84
C SER A 397 8.61 42.75 6.03
N ASP A 398 7.39 43.27 6.17
CA ASP A 398 6.91 44.03 7.32
C ASP A 398 6.37 43.14 8.46
N GLY A 399 6.31 41.82 8.25
CA GLY A 399 5.75 40.85 9.19
C GLY A 399 4.22 40.82 9.23
N GLU A 400 3.56 41.60 8.38
CA GLU A 400 2.11 41.57 8.21
C GLU A 400 1.70 40.53 7.16
N ARG A 401 0.44 40.11 7.20
CA ARG A 401 -0.08 39.16 6.22
C ARG A 401 -0.18 39.83 4.84
N LEU A 402 0.44 39.21 3.85
CA LEU A 402 0.31 39.60 2.45
C LEU A 402 -1.05 39.14 1.91
N LEU A 403 -1.91 40.10 1.58
CA LEU A 403 -3.21 39.86 0.94
C LEU A 403 -3.28 40.45 -0.46
N ASP A 404 -2.58 41.56 -0.70
CA ASP A 404 -2.68 42.32 -1.94
C ASP A 404 -1.39 42.21 -2.79
N VAL A 405 -1.57 41.82 -4.05
CA VAL A 405 -0.56 41.83 -5.11
C VAL A 405 -0.96 42.81 -6.21
N PRO A 406 -0.02 43.35 -7.01
CA PRO A 406 -0.36 44.28 -8.09
C PRO A 406 -1.23 43.63 -9.16
N ASP A 407 -2.35 44.26 -9.49
CA ASP A 407 -3.26 43.81 -10.55
C ASP A 407 -2.53 43.63 -11.89
N GLY A 408 -2.79 42.52 -12.57
CA GLY A 408 -2.27 42.26 -13.92
C GLY A 408 -0.76 41.99 -14.00
N VAL A 409 -0.13 41.65 -12.88
CA VAL A 409 1.29 41.33 -12.78
C VAL A 409 1.46 39.97 -12.12
N ILE A 410 2.35 39.12 -12.65
CA ILE A 410 2.74 37.89 -11.93
C ILE A 410 3.70 38.29 -10.81
N THR A 411 3.35 38.00 -9.56
CA THR A 411 4.16 38.38 -8.41
C THR A 411 4.94 37.18 -7.89
N VAL A 412 6.27 37.27 -7.89
CA VAL A 412 7.16 36.25 -7.33
C VAL A 412 7.57 36.69 -5.93
N LEU A 413 7.20 35.89 -4.93
CA LEU A 413 7.54 36.09 -3.53
C LEU A 413 8.71 35.17 -3.17
N GLU A 414 9.88 35.76 -2.98
CA GLU A 414 11.15 35.05 -2.78
C GLU A 414 11.60 35.12 -1.31
N PRO A 415 11.90 33.98 -0.66
CA PRO A 415 12.52 33.97 0.66
C PRO A 415 13.88 34.70 0.67
N GLU A 416 14.21 35.37 1.77
CA GLU A 416 15.47 36.14 1.95
C GLU A 416 16.75 35.33 1.67
N ASP A 417 16.72 34.02 1.90
CA ASP A 417 17.88 33.12 1.73
C ASP A 417 17.97 32.45 0.34
N THR A 418 17.16 32.92 -0.64
CA THR A 418 17.15 32.35 -1.99
C THR A 418 18.44 32.68 -2.74
N GLY A 419 19.15 31.64 -3.21
CA GLY A 419 20.36 31.80 -4.01
C GLY A 419 20.09 32.42 -5.39
N GLU A 420 21.00 33.30 -5.83
CA GLU A 420 20.91 34.02 -7.11
C GLU A 420 20.80 33.08 -8.33
N GLU A 421 21.46 31.92 -8.30
CA GLU A 421 21.37 30.92 -9.36
C GLU A 421 19.97 30.28 -9.44
N ARG A 422 19.40 29.89 -8.29
CA ARG A 422 18.03 29.35 -8.20
C ARG A 422 17.01 30.37 -8.68
N ARG A 423 17.19 31.63 -8.30
CA ARG A 423 16.35 32.75 -8.75
C ARG A 423 16.36 32.91 -10.28
N GLN A 424 17.55 32.91 -10.89
CA GLN A 424 17.68 33.03 -12.34
C GLN A 424 17.09 31.83 -13.09
N SER A 425 17.29 30.62 -12.55
CA SER A 425 16.68 29.38 -13.07
C SER A 425 15.15 29.48 -13.05
N LEU A 426 14.57 29.84 -11.89
CA LEU A 426 13.13 30.00 -11.75
C LEU A 426 12.53 31.04 -12.71
N LEU A 427 13.19 32.20 -12.87
CA LEU A 427 12.72 33.23 -13.80
C LEU A 427 12.79 32.76 -15.27
N ALA A 428 13.71 31.86 -15.61
CA ALA A 428 13.76 31.23 -16.92
C ALA A 428 12.61 30.22 -17.08
N ASP A 429 12.37 29.39 -16.07
CA ASP A 429 11.27 28.42 -16.03
C ASP A 429 9.89 29.09 -16.06
N LEU A 430 9.72 30.21 -15.36
CA LEU A 430 8.48 31.00 -15.38
C LEU A 430 8.23 31.60 -16.77
N ARG A 431 9.28 32.07 -17.47
CA ARG A 431 9.14 32.55 -18.86
C ARG A 431 8.79 31.40 -19.80
N SER A 432 9.44 30.25 -19.66
CA SER A 432 9.10 29.03 -20.39
C SER A 432 7.65 28.63 -20.16
N TRP A 433 7.20 28.67 -18.90
CA TRP A 433 5.82 28.41 -18.52
C TRP A 433 4.86 29.39 -19.19
N GLN A 434 5.15 30.71 -19.19
CA GLN A 434 4.35 31.71 -19.92
C GLN A 434 4.26 31.41 -21.42
N GLU A 435 5.36 30.97 -22.05
CA GLU A 435 5.37 30.57 -23.46
C GLU A 435 4.51 29.33 -23.70
N ILE A 436 4.56 28.33 -22.82
CA ILE A 436 3.72 27.12 -22.88
C ILE A 436 2.24 27.50 -22.85
N GLN A 437 1.82 28.40 -21.93
CA GLN A 437 0.42 28.82 -21.80
C GLN A 437 -0.18 29.40 -23.11
N VAL A 438 0.67 29.88 -24.02
CA VAL A 438 0.24 30.52 -25.29
C VAL A 438 0.36 29.58 -26.49
N HIS A 439 1.11 28.47 -26.38
CA HIS A 439 1.32 27.50 -27.46
C HIS A 439 0.53 26.20 -27.30
N VAL A 440 -0.17 26.00 -26.17
CA VAL A 440 -1.09 24.87 -25.98
C VAL A 440 -2.36 24.97 -26.83
N GLN A 441 -3.07 23.85 -26.96
CA GLN A 441 -4.24 23.71 -27.83
C GLN A 441 -5.36 24.72 -27.55
N ALA A 442 -5.54 25.11 -26.29
CA ALA A 442 -6.44 26.17 -25.85
C ALA A 442 -5.62 27.24 -25.10
N PRO A 443 -5.12 28.29 -25.78
CA PRO A 443 -4.13 29.19 -25.20
C PRO A 443 -4.75 30.26 -24.29
N ALA A 444 -4.03 30.61 -23.22
CA ALA A 444 -4.29 31.82 -22.44
C ALA A 444 -3.51 32.99 -23.07
N SER A 445 -4.08 33.65 -24.08
CA SER A 445 -3.39 34.72 -24.83
C SER A 445 -2.99 35.92 -23.97
N GLY A 446 -3.65 36.11 -22.81
CA GLY A 446 -3.34 37.17 -21.85
C GLY A 446 -2.07 36.92 -21.02
N THR A 447 -1.46 35.74 -21.12
CA THR A 447 -0.30 35.34 -20.31
C THR A 447 1.03 35.78 -20.92
N ALA A 448 1.10 35.86 -22.25
CA ALA A 448 2.31 36.26 -22.96
C ALA A 448 2.73 37.68 -22.56
N GLY A 449 3.96 37.80 -22.06
CA GLY A 449 4.56 39.10 -21.74
C GLY A 449 3.95 39.81 -20.55
N LEU A 450 3.20 39.10 -19.69
CA LEU A 450 2.81 39.67 -18.39
C LEU A 450 4.07 40.08 -17.62
N PRO A 451 4.10 41.30 -17.07
CA PRO A 451 5.21 41.74 -16.25
C PRO A 451 5.34 40.84 -15.02
N ILE A 452 6.58 40.65 -14.58
CA ILE A 452 6.92 39.89 -13.38
C ILE A 452 7.41 40.91 -12.33
N ALA A 453 6.79 40.92 -11.16
CA ALA A 453 7.23 41.70 -10.02
C ALA A 453 7.81 40.78 -8.95
N GLU A 454 9.07 41.01 -8.58
CA GLU A 454 9.75 40.28 -7.51
C GLU A 454 9.54 41.01 -6.18
N ARG A 455 9.22 40.28 -5.12
CA ARG A 455 9.16 40.77 -3.74
C ARG A 455 9.87 39.78 -2.82
N ILE A 456 10.64 40.29 -1.88
CA ILE A 456 11.30 39.48 -0.87
C ILE A 456 10.37 39.28 0.33
N ILE A 457 10.26 38.05 0.81
CA ILE A 457 9.53 37.65 2.01
C ILE A 457 10.48 37.05 3.06
N PRO A 458 10.18 37.14 4.36
CA PRO A 458 11.02 36.55 5.40
C PRO A 458 11.17 35.03 5.24
N SER A 459 12.37 34.50 5.49
CA SER A 459 12.59 33.05 5.63
C SER A 459 12.00 32.49 6.95
N GLY A 460 11.89 31.18 7.06
CA GLY A 460 11.28 30.44 8.17
C GLY A 460 9.76 30.28 8.06
N GLN A 461 9.17 30.41 6.86
CA GLN A 461 7.75 30.24 6.61
C GLN A 461 7.45 28.84 6.04
N THR A 462 6.56 28.10 6.69
CA THR A 462 6.02 26.84 6.17
C THR A 462 4.68 27.11 5.48
N LEU A 463 4.61 26.86 4.18
CA LEU A 463 3.44 27.13 3.33
C LEU A 463 2.80 25.84 2.84
N TYR A 464 1.47 25.84 2.64
CA TYR A 464 0.70 24.62 2.37
C TYR A 464 0.46 24.42 0.87
N THR A 465 0.51 23.17 0.40
CA THR A 465 0.32 22.87 -1.04
C THR A 465 -1.14 22.58 -1.42
N PHE A 466 -2.07 22.52 -0.45
CA PHE A 466 -3.50 22.19 -0.64
C PHE A 466 -3.76 20.97 -1.54
N ARG A 467 -2.83 20.02 -1.62
CA ARG A 467 -2.97 18.86 -2.48
C ARG A 467 -4.04 17.91 -1.95
N THR A 468 -4.89 17.44 -2.85
CA THR A 468 -6.08 16.62 -2.50
C THR A 468 -6.10 15.25 -3.19
N LEU A 469 -5.43 15.12 -4.33
CA LEU A 469 -5.38 13.90 -5.15
C LEU A 469 -3.95 13.38 -5.33
N ASP A 470 -3.80 12.05 -5.40
CA ASP A 470 -2.52 11.33 -5.39
C ASP A 470 -1.90 11.16 -6.78
N SER A 471 -2.11 12.14 -7.67
CA SER A 471 -1.75 12.04 -9.08
C SER A 471 -0.30 12.38 -9.39
N ASP A 472 0.37 13.15 -8.53
CA ASP A 472 1.78 13.49 -8.72
C ASP A 472 2.67 12.71 -7.76
N LEU A 473 3.40 11.76 -8.33
CA LEU A 473 4.37 10.93 -7.63
C LEU A 473 5.54 11.77 -7.10
N TYR A 474 5.80 12.92 -7.74
CA TYR A 474 6.89 13.85 -7.52
C TYR A 474 6.49 15.11 -6.76
N SER A 475 5.38 15.12 -6.02
CA SER A 475 5.10 16.15 -5.00
C SER A 475 4.14 15.65 -3.94
N ARG A 476 4.68 14.92 -2.94
CA ARG A 476 3.90 14.33 -1.83
C ARG A 476 3.77 15.22 -0.61
N GLU A 477 4.53 16.32 -0.52
CA GLU A 477 4.54 17.14 0.69
C GLU A 477 3.35 18.10 0.70
N THR A 478 2.56 18.03 1.78
CA THR A 478 1.39 18.90 2.00
C THR A 478 1.79 20.30 2.47
N THR A 479 3.07 20.48 2.78
CA THR A 479 3.73 21.70 3.24
C THR A 479 5.10 21.81 2.60
N LEU A 480 5.53 23.02 2.27
CA LEU A 480 6.89 23.35 1.84
C LEU A 480 7.46 24.39 2.78
N ASP A 481 8.74 24.22 3.14
CA ASP A 481 9.49 25.18 3.96
C ASP A 481 10.21 26.17 3.06
N ASP A 482 9.97 27.47 3.26
CA ASP A 482 10.50 28.58 2.47
C ASP A 482 10.40 28.36 0.94
N PRO A 483 9.21 28.03 0.39
CA PRO A 483 9.07 27.91 -1.05
C PRO A 483 9.02 29.30 -1.71
N ILE A 484 9.44 29.37 -2.97
CA ILE A 484 9.19 30.56 -3.79
C ILE A 484 7.74 30.53 -4.25
N VAL A 485 6.98 31.58 -3.96
CA VAL A 485 5.54 31.63 -4.28
C VAL A 485 5.31 32.54 -5.49
N ILE A 486 4.76 31.97 -6.56
CA ILE A 486 4.38 32.68 -7.78
C ILE A 486 2.88 32.92 -7.73
N VAL A 487 2.48 34.15 -7.47
CA VAL A 487 1.07 34.57 -7.43
C VAL A 487 0.65 35.03 -8.81
N VAL A 488 -0.31 34.32 -9.41
CA VAL A 488 -0.93 34.73 -10.67
C VAL A 488 -2.04 35.75 -10.42
N PRO A 489 -2.14 36.80 -11.26
CA PRO A 489 -3.11 37.89 -11.06
C PRO A 489 -4.56 37.47 -11.31
N SER A 490 -4.77 36.38 -12.04
CA SER A 490 -6.07 35.72 -12.17
C SER A 490 -5.85 34.31 -12.70
N VAL A 491 -6.82 33.42 -12.47
CA VAL A 491 -6.72 32.04 -12.98
C VAL A 491 -6.82 31.95 -14.52
N SER A 492 -7.31 32.99 -15.20
CA SER A 492 -7.42 33.02 -16.67
C SER A 492 -6.06 33.18 -17.37
N VAL A 493 -4.97 33.43 -16.63
CA VAL A 493 -3.60 33.37 -17.16
C VAL A 493 -3.09 31.93 -17.25
N VAL A 494 -3.79 30.97 -16.64
CA VAL A 494 -3.53 29.55 -16.81
C VAL A 494 -4.40 29.06 -17.95
N ALA A 495 -3.79 28.43 -18.94
CA ALA A 495 -4.49 27.91 -20.11
C ALA A 495 -5.59 26.91 -19.68
N PRO A 496 -6.76 26.90 -20.33
CA PRO A 496 -7.84 25.97 -20.02
C PRO A 496 -7.41 24.49 -19.93
N SER A 497 -6.51 24.03 -20.80
CA SER A 497 -5.99 22.65 -20.76
C SER A 497 -5.12 22.39 -19.53
N GLU A 498 -4.38 23.39 -19.07
CA GLU A 498 -3.58 23.31 -17.84
C GLU A 498 -4.47 23.38 -16.60
N LEU A 499 -5.53 24.20 -16.61
CA LEU A 499 -6.54 24.20 -15.55
C LEU A 499 -7.27 22.85 -15.45
N PHE A 500 -7.60 22.24 -16.59
CA PHE A 500 -8.17 20.89 -16.63
C PHE A 500 -7.22 19.85 -15.99
N SER A 501 -5.93 19.95 -16.31
CA SER A 501 -4.88 19.13 -15.69
C SER A 501 -4.79 19.38 -14.18
N ALA A 502 -4.81 20.65 -13.76
CA ALA A 502 -4.79 21.05 -12.35
C ALA A 502 -6.00 20.50 -11.57
N ILE A 503 -7.21 20.53 -12.15
CA ILE A 503 -8.41 19.92 -11.55
C ILE A 503 -8.22 18.41 -11.39
N THR A 504 -7.73 17.73 -12.44
CA THR A 504 -7.46 16.28 -12.41
C THR A 504 -6.41 15.92 -11.35
N ARG A 505 -5.46 16.83 -11.09
CA ARG A 505 -4.46 16.69 -10.03
C ARG A 505 -4.94 17.13 -8.64
N GLY A 506 -6.15 17.68 -8.52
CA GLY A 506 -6.68 18.20 -7.27
C GLY A 506 -5.99 19.48 -6.77
N ALA A 507 -5.35 20.23 -7.67
CA ALA A 507 -4.71 21.52 -7.41
C ALA A 507 -5.70 22.70 -7.35
N VAL A 508 -6.97 22.46 -7.68
CA VAL A 508 -8.05 23.44 -7.62
C VAL A 508 -9.04 23.06 -6.52
N VAL A 509 -9.18 23.93 -5.52
CA VAL A 509 -10.07 23.74 -4.37
C VAL A 509 -11.13 24.82 -4.38
N PHE A 510 -12.40 24.42 -4.25
CA PHE A 510 -13.54 25.31 -4.18
C PHE A 510 -13.95 25.50 -2.71
N THR A 511 -14.01 26.75 -2.25
CA THR A 511 -14.28 27.07 -0.83
C THR A 511 -15.76 27.32 -0.52
N ALA A 512 -16.63 27.31 -1.54
CA ALA A 512 -18.08 27.52 -1.44
C ALA A 512 -18.84 26.33 -2.06
N PRO A 513 -18.88 25.17 -1.37
CA PRO A 513 -19.37 23.90 -1.92
C PRO A 513 -20.83 23.96 -2.38
N GLU A 514 -21.68 24.73 -1.69
CA GLU A 514 -23.12 24.84 -1.97
C GLU A 514 -23.42 25.40 -3.36
N SER A 515 -22.48 26.12 -3.96
CA SER A 515 -22.64 26.75 -5.28
C SER A 515 -22.13 25.91 -6.45
N ILE A 516 -21.42 24.81 -6.17
CA ILE A 516 -20.77 24.00 -7.21
C ILE A 516 -21.75 23.12 -7.99
N PRO A 517 -22.70 22.39 -7.36
CA PRO A 517 -23.63 21.54 -8.10
C PRO A 517 -24.44 22.30 -9.15
N GLU A 518 -25.01 23.44 -8.77
CA GLU A 518 -25.79 24.31 -9.67
C GLU A 518 -24.90 24.87 -10.81
N ALA A 519 -23.69 25.33 -10.49
CA ALA A 519 -22.77 25.86 -11.50
C ALA A 519 -22.27 24.80 -12.50
N VAL A 520 -22.13 23.54 -12.06
CA VAL A 520 -21.81 22.39 -12.93
C VAL A 520 -22.98 22.09 -13.87
N GLU A 521 -24.22 22.11 -13.36
CA GLU A 521 -25.42 21.88 -14.15
C GLU A 521 -25.65 22.97 -15.20
N GLU A 522 -25.57 24.25 -14.81
CA GLU A 522 -25.75 25.39 -15.70
C GLU A 522 -24.78 25.40 -16.90
N ARG A 523 -23.59 24.81 -16.73
CA ARG A 523 -22.55 24.71 -17.77
C ARG A 523 -22.58 23.39 -18.54
N GLY A 524 -23.55 22.52 -18.27
CA GLY A 524 -23.65 21.21 -18.91
C GLY A 524 -22.49 20.27 -18.57
N LEU A 525 -21.81 20.50 -17.45
CA LEU A 525 -20.63 19.73 -17.02
C LEU A 525 -20.99 18.45 -16.25
N SER A 526 -22.26 18.18 -15.99
CA SER A 526 -22.74 17.04 -15.18
C SER A 526 -22.31 15.66 -15.70
N ARG A 527 -21.92 15.53 -16.98
CA ARG A 527 -21.39 14.28 -17.55
C ARG A 527 -19.88 14.12 -17.38
N ILE A 528 -19.18 15.23 -17.17
CA ILE A 528 -17.72 15.28 -17.07
C ILE A 528 -17.28 15.33 -15.62
N VAL A 529 -18.07 15.98 -14.75
CA VAL A 529 -17.88 15.96 -13.30
C VAL A 529 -18.45 14.65 -12.76
N ALA A 530 -17.58 13.77 -12.27
CA ALA A 530 -17.98 12.50 -11.68
C ALA A 530 -18.44 12.63 -10.23
N SER A 531 -17.78 13.49 -9.46
CA SER A 531 -18.13 13.70 -8.05
C SER A 531 -17.58 15.02 -7.53
N ILE A 532 -18.25 15.56 -6.52
CA ILE A 532 -17.80 16.70 -5.72
C ILE A 532 -17.46 16.15 -4.34
N THR A 533 -16.21 16.26 -3.91
CA THR A 533 -15.76 15.59 -2.67
C THR A 533 -15.23 16.61 -1.66
N PRO A 534 -15.67 16.54 -0.39
CA PRO A 534 -15.09 17.33 0.69
C PRO A 534 -13.62 17.00 0.89
N VAL A 535 -12.76 18.02 0.96
CA VAL A 535 -11.32 17.79 1.09
C VAL A 535 -10.95 17.19 2.45
N ALA A 536 -11.65 17.59 3.51
CA ALA A 536 -11.47 17.02 4.85
C ALA A 536 -11.73 15.50 4.88
N TYR A 537 -12.64 15.02 4.03
CA TYR A 537 -12.86 13.58 3.89
C TYR A 537 -11.67 12.90 3.21
N GLN A 538 -11.22 13.41 2.06
CA GLN A 538 -10.10 12.84 1.30
C GLN A 538 -8.85 12.73 2.17
N ALA A 539 -8.54 13.78 2.94
CA ALA A 539 -7.42 13.77 3.88
C ALA A 539 -7.58 12.72 4.99
N ASN A 540 -8.78 12.55 5.54
CA ASN A 540 -9.02 11.51 6.56
C ASN A 540 -8.93 10.10 5.95
N GLU A 541 -9.40 9.90 4.72
CA GLU A 541 -9.27 8.61 4.03
C GLU A 541 -7.81 8.26 3.74
N GLN A 542 -7.04 9.21 3.18
CA GLN A 542 -5.61 9.05 2.92
C GLN A 542 -4.86 8.71 4.22
N TYR A 543 -5.16 9.41 5.32
CA TYR A 543 -4.62 9.10 6.63
C TYR A 543 -4.97 7.69 7.13
N GLN A 544 -6.24 7.25 6.99
CA GLN A 544 -6.65 5.90 7.39
C GLN A 544 -5.99 4.82 6.54
N ARG A 545 -5.85 5.04 5.23
CA ARG A 545 -5.10 4.15 4.32
C ARG A 545 -3.64 4.07 4.74
N ALA A 546 -3.00 5.20 5.03
CA ALA A 546 -1.62 5.27 5.51
C ALA A 546 -1.44 4.51 6.84
N LEU A 547 -2.36 4.67 7.80
CA LEU A 547 -2.38 3.90 9.05
C LEU A 547 -2.59 2.39 8.83
N GLY A 548 -3.42 2.02 7.85
CA GLY A 548 -3.63 0.63 7.45
C GLY A 548 -2.35 -0.02 6.96
N THR A 549 -1.66 0.62 6.01
CA THR A 549 -0.35 0.19 5.51
C THR A 549 0.69 0.15 6.63
N HIS A 550 0.74 1.17 7.48
CA HIS A 550 1.64 1.21 8.64
C HIS A 550 1.40 0.04 9.60
N SER A 551 0.14 -0.28 9.89
CA SER A 551 -0.24 -1.40 10.77
C SER A 551 0.16 -2.75 10.17
N ILE A 552 0.00 -2.94 8.86
CA ILE A 552 0.45 -4.15 8.14
C ILE A 552 1.98 -4.29 8.27
N ASN A 553 2.72 -3.20 8.08
CA ASN A 553 4.18 -3.18 8.21
C ASN A 553 4.65 -3.47 9.65
N LEU A 554 3.92 -2.99 10.67
CA LEU A 554 4.19 -3.33 12.08
C LEU A 554 4.02 -4.83 12.37
N ILE A 555 2.97 -5.45 11.83
CA ILE A 555 2.75 -6.90 11.93
C ILE A 555 3.89 -7.65 11.22
N GLY A 556 4.26 -7.19 10.02
CA GLY A 556 5.41 -7.69 9.27
C GLY A 556 6.73 -7.59 10.07
N LEU A 557 6.96 -6.47 10.75
CA LEU A 557 8.14 -6.22 11.57
C LEU A 557 8.19 -7.19 12.75
N ALA A 558 7.09 -7.31 13.50
CA ALA A 558 7.01 -8.23 14.63
C ALA A 558 7.23 -9.68 14.20
N GLY A 559 6.61 -10.09 13.08
CA GLY A 559 6.80 -11.40 12.47
C GLY A 559 8.25 -11.65 12.06
N GLY A 560 8.84 -10.75 11.26
CA GLY A 560 10.20 -10.87 10.75
C GLY A 560 11.25 -10.85 11.87
N ALA A 561 11.06 -9.97 12.86
CA ALA A 561 11.90 -9.94 14.06
C ALA A 561 11.86 -11.29 14.75
N LEU A 562 10.68 -11.85 15.03
CA LEU A 562 10.54 -13.17 15.66
C LEU A 562 11.29 -14.27 14.87
N VAL A 563 11.22 -14.28 13.54
CA VAL A 563 11.97 -15.25 12.71
C VAL A 563 13.48 -15.08 12.86
N VAL A 564 13.99 -13.84 12.81
CA VAL A 564 15.41 -13.55 13.01
C VAL A 564 15.87 -13.90 14.42
N LEU A 565 15.05 -13.65 15.45
CA LEU A 565 15.33 -14.05 16.83
C LEU A 565 15.47 -15.58 16.95
N LEU A 566 14.52 -16.33 16.38
CA LEU A 566 14.49 -17.79 16.45
C LEU A 566 15.64 -18.42 15.69
N THR A 567 15.90 -17.99 14.45
CA THR A 567 17.05 -18.46 13.67
C THR A 567 18.37 -18.19 14.38
N GLY A 568 18.48 -17.05 15.08
CA GLY A 568 19.67 -16.68 15.85
C GLY A 568 19.86 -17.55 17.09
N LEU A 569 18.78 -17.85 17.80
CA LEU A 569 18.79 -18.79 18.93
C LEU A 569 19.21 -20.20 18.47
N ILE A 570 18.68 -20.67 17.35
CA ILE A 570 19.03 -22.00 16.79
C ILE A 570 20.50 -22.02 16.38
N ALA A 571 20.98 -20.98 15.68
CA ALA A 571 22.40 -20.86 15.32
C ALA A 571 23.28 -20.90 16.58
N ALA A 572 22.92 -20.16 17.63
CA ALA A 572 23.65 -20.14 18.90
C ALA A 572 23.67 -21.52 19.58
N VAL A 573 22.54 -22.22 19.66
CA VAL A 573 22.46 -23.57 20.22
C VAL A 573 23.34 -24.54 19.43
N VAL A 574 23.28 -24.49 18.10
CA VAL A 574 24.08 -25.37 17.23
C VAL A 574 25.57 -25.07 17.37
N LEU A 575 25.96 -23.79 17.47
CA LEU A 575 27.36 -23.39 17.70
C LEU A 575 27.88 -23.87 19.06
N VAL A 576 27.06 -23.76 20.12
CA VAL A 576 27.42 -24.25 21.45
C VAL A 576 27.53 -25.76 21.47
N GLU A 577 26.61 -26.49 20.84
CA GLU A 577 26.65 -27.95 20.82
C GLU A 577 27.81 -28.48 19.97
N LYS A 578 28.07 -27.87 18.80
CA LYS A 578 29.21 -28.22 17.93
C LYS A 578 30.55 -28.05 18.65
N ASP A 579 30.71 -26.97 19.41
CA ASP A 579 31.95 -26.63 20.11
C ASP A 579 31.87 -26.92 21.62
N ARG A 580 31.01 -27.85 22.05
CA ARG A 580 30.68 -28.07 23.48
C ARG A 580 31.89 -28.38 24.35
N GLN A 581 32.82 -29.19 23.86
CA GLN A 581 34.08 -29.50 24.58
C GLN A 581 34.95 -28.24 24.73
N ARG A 582 35.03 -27.43 23.67
CA ARG A 582 35.79 -26.18 23.67
C ARG A 582 35.14 -25.13 24.56
N ALA A 583 33.82 -25.04 24.57
CA ALA A 583 33.05 -24.17 25.46
C ALA A 583 33.32 -24.51 26.94
N PHE A 584 33.32 -25.80 27.28
CA PHE A 584 33.64 -26.28 28.63
C PHE A 584 35.06 -25.91 29.07
N VAL A 585 36.07 -26.13 28.21
CA VAL A 585 37.47 -25.80 28.53
C VAL A 585 37.66 -24.30 28.74
N HIS A 586 37.04 -23.46 27.91
CA HIS A 586 37.11 -21.99 28.08
C HIS A 586 36.41 -21.54 29.36
N HIS A 587 35.24 -22.09 29.69
CA HIS A 587 34.53 -21.78 30.93
C HIS A 587 35.37 -22.07 32.18
N PHE A 588 36.00 -23.25 32.24
CA PHE A 588 36.91 -23.62 33.34
C PHE A 588 38.18 -22.75 33.38
N SER A 589 38.61 -22.25 32.23
CA SER A 589 39.79 -21.39 32.10
C SER A 589 39.46 -19.90 32.36
N GLY A 590 38.24 -19.56 32.77
CA GLY A 590 37.79 -18.18 32.99
C GLY A 590 37.65 -17.35 31.70
N LEU A 591 37.69 -18.00 30.54
CA LEU A 591 37.56 -17.37 29.23
C LEU A 591 36.09 -17.30 28.81
N GLY A 592 35.65 -16.13 28.36
CA GLY A 592 34.25 -15.86 28.03
C GLY A 592 33.74 -16.52 26.72
N PRO A 593 32.42 -16.50 26.48
CA PRO A 593 31.78 -17.14 25.32
C PRO A 593 32.26 -16.61 23.96
N LEU A 594 32.69 -15.34 23.91
CA LEU A 594 33.20 -14.70 22.69
C LEU A 594 34.47 -15.38 22.14
N SER A 595 35.39 -15.80 23.02
CA SER A 595 36.65 -16.44 22.61
C SER A 595 36.45 -17.89 22.18
N ALA A 596 35.52 -18.60 22.84
CA ALA A 596 35.15 -19.98 22.53
C ALA A 596 34.55 -20.11 21.12
N HIS A 597 33.70 -19.15 20.71
CA HIS A 597 32.92 -19.22 19.47
C HIS A 597 33.31 -18.18 18.40
N ARG A 598 34.53 -17.61 18.47
CA ARG A 598 35.02 -16.54 17.56
C ARG A 598 34.79 -16.78 16.06
N LYS A 599 34.91 -18.02 15.57
CA LYS A 599 34.73 -18.34 14.14
C LYS A 599 33.26 -18.25 13.71
N GLY A 600 32.33 -18.67 14.58
CA GLY A 600 30.90 -18.53 14.32
C GLY A 600 30.46 -17.07 14.37
N LEU A 601 31.00 -16.29 15.31
CA LEU A 601 30.75 -14.85 15.40
C LEU A 601 31.31 -14.09 14.20
N LEU A 602 32.48 -14.47 13.67
CA LEU A 602 33.01 -13.89 12.43
C LEU A 602 32.12 -14.20 11.23
N LEU A 603 31.64 -15.45 11.09
CA LEU A 603 30.72 -15.83 10.02
C LEU A 603 29.43 -15.02 10.11
N GLU A 604 28.84 -14.91 11.30
CA GLU A 604 27.65 -14.09 11.54
C GLU A 604 27.89 -12.63 11.17
N GLY A 605 29.00 -12.05 11.63
CA GLY A 605 29.35 -10.66 11.34
C GLY A 605 29.51 -10.41 9.85
N VAL A 606 30.16 -11.32 9.11
CA VAL A 606 30.30 -11.22 7.64
C VAL A 606 28.94 -11.32 6.96
N LEU A 607 28.08 -12.26 7.37
CA LEU A 607 26.76 -12.44 6.75
C LEU A 607 25.84 -11.24 7.02
N LEU A 608 25.80 -10.75 8.27
CA LEU A 608 25.03 -9.56 8.64
C LEU A 608 25.54 -8.30 7.92
N ALA A 609 26.85 -8.12 7.83
CA ALA A 609 27.45 -7.03 7.07
C ALA A 609 27.12 -7.14 5.57
N ALA A 610 27.20 -8.34 4.99
CA ALA A 610 26.85 -8.56 3.60
C ALA A 610 25.36 -8.28 3.33
N THR A 611 24.45 -8.69 4.21
CA THR A 611 23.02 -8.38 4.06
C THR A 611 22.73 -6.90 4.24
N LEU A 612 23.43 -6.22 5.15
CA LEU A 612 23.30 -4.78 5.34
C LEU A 612 23.79 -4.02 4.11
N VAL A 613 24.97 -4.38 3.58
CA VAL A 613 25.50 -3.81 2.33
C VAL A 613 24.54 -4.05 1.17
N LEU A 614 24.01 -5.26 1.03
CA LEU A 614 23.05 -5.59 -0.03
C LEU A 614 21.74 -4.80 0.09
N ALA A 615 21.30 -4.46 1.30
CA ALA A 615 20.09 -3.66 1.52
C ALA A 615 20.33 -2.15 1.33
N VAL A 616 21.47 -1.63 1.82
CA VAL A 616 21.74 -0.19 1.91
C VAL A 616 22.41 0.34 0.63
N VAL A 617 23.38 -0.38 0.05
CA VAL A 617 24.13 0.11 -1.12
C VAL A 617 23.22 0.42 -2.32
N PRO A 618 22.22 -0.41 -2.66
CA PRO A 618 21.28 -0.06 -3.74
C PRO A 618 20.49 1.22 -3.47
N MET A 619 20.21 1.56 -2.21
CA MET A 619 19.52 2.81 -1.86
C MET A 619 20.39 4.03 -2.14
N TRP A 620 21.69 3.95 -1.82
CA TRP A 620 22.66 5.03 -2.08
C TRP A 620 23.09 5.16 -3.54
N LEU A 621 23.00 4.06 -4.31
CA LEU A 621 23.34 4.05 -5.74
C LEU A 621 22.14 4.33 -6.66
N ARG A 622 20.93 4.37 -6.12
CA ARG A 622 19.74 4.74 -6.88
C ARG A 622 19.84 6.22 -7.26
N ASP A 623 19.55 6.51 -8.53
CA ASP A 623 19.41 7.90 -8.96
C ASP A 623 18.18 8.50 -8.26
N PRO A 624 18.33 9.60 -7.49
CA PRO A 624 17.18 10.29 -6.88
C PRO A 624 16.19 10.83 -7.93
N ARG A 625 16.58 10.87 -9.21
CA ARG A 625 15.70 11.24 -10.35
C ARG A 625 14.99 10.05 -10.99
N ASP A 626 15.29 8.82 -10.59
CA ASP A 626 14.61 7.63 -11.13
C ASP A 626 13.14 7.60 -10.66
N VAL A 627 12.24 7.36 -11.60
CA VAL A 627 10.79 7.28 -11.39
C VAL A 627 10.46 6.27 -10.28
N GLN A 628 11.19 5.14 -10.23
CA GLN A 628 11.00 4.14 -9.17
C GLN A 628 11.47 4.62 -7.80
N THR A 629 12.53 5.42 -7.73
CA THR A 629 13.00 6.00 -6.46
C THR A 629 11.99 7.01 -5.93
N VAL A 630 11.36 7.80 -6.80
CA VAL A 630 10.32 8.75 -6.40
C VAL A 630 8.98 8.05 -6.08
N LEU A 631 8.63 6.99 -6.81
CA LEU A 631 7.52 6.10 -6.46
C LEU A 631 7.71 5.47 -5.07
N ASP A 632 8.91 4.94 -4.79
CA ASP A 632 9.25 4.29 -3.53
C ASP A 632 9.43 5.31 -2.39
N LEU A 633 10.01 6.48 -2.61
CA LEU A 633 10.43 7.39 -1.52
C LEU A 633 9.60 8.68 -1.44
N GLY A 634 8.86 9.05 -2.48
CA GLY A 634 8.18 10.34 -2.63
C GLY A 634 9.16 11.46 -2.97
N THR A 635 8.73 12.71 -2.78
CA THR A 635 9.56 13.93 -2.88
C THR A 635 10.43 14.23 -1.69
N VAL A 636 10.41 13.35 -0.70
CA VAL A 636 11.18 13.51 0.52
C VAL A 636 12.62 13.80 0.15
N ASP A 637 13.27 14.67 0.92
CA ASP A 637 14.72 14.82 0.89
C ASP A 637 15.36 13.43 0.96
N THR A 638 15.76 12.94 -0.22
CA THR A 638 16.22 11.57 -0.41
C THR A 638 17.46 11.32 0.41
N GLU A 639 18.24 12.36 0.73
CA GLU A 639 19.44 12.23 1.53
C GLU A 639 19.07 11.97 3.00
N THR A 640 18.23 12.82 3.61
CA THR A 640 17.79 12.62 5.01
C THR A 640 17.06 11.28 5.18
N PHE A 641 16.17 10.93 4.25
CA PHE A 641 15.47 9.63 4.30
C PHE A 641 16.45 8.45 4.21
N VAL A 642 17.40 8.48 3.28
CA VAL A 642 18.39 7.40 3.12
C VAL A 642 19.30 7.31 4.35
N ILE A 643 19.64 8.43 4.98
CA ILE A 643 20.39 8.46 6.25
C ILE A 643 19.58 7.80 7.37
N GLU A 644 18.32 8.18 7.56
CA GLU A 644 17.44 7.60 8.58
C GLU A 644 17.24 6.10 8.37
N GLN A 645 16.97 5.66 7.13
CA GLN A 645 16.85 4.24 6.80
C GLN A 645 18.16 3.48 7.02
N THR A 646 19.29 4.08 6.66
CA THR A 646 20.61 3.49 6.91
C THR A 646 20.84 3.32 8.41
N ALA A 647 20.50 4.33 9.23
CA ALA A 647 20.62 4.26 10.67
C ALA A 647 19.72 3.17 11.28
N LEU A 648 18.46 3.06 10.82
CA LEU A 648 17.54 2.00 11.23
C LEU A 648 18.06 0.60 10.84
N ALA A 649 18.54 0.44 9.61
CA ALA A 649 19.12 -0.81 9.10
C ALA A 649 20.37 -1.24 9.89
N VAL A 650 21.27 -0.28 10.18
CA VAL A 650 22.46 -0.49 11.03
C VAL A 650 22.02 -0.89 12.44
N GLY A 651 21.09 -0.13 13.05
CA GLY A 651 20.57 -0.39 14.40
C GLY A 651 19.97 -1.79 14.53
N LEU A 652 19.16 -2.21 13.55
CA LEU A 652 18.57 -3.54 13.51
C LEU A 652 19.63 -4.64 13.35
N THR A 653 20.63 -4.42 12.50
CA THR A 653 21.74 -5.36 12.28
C THR A 653 22.56 -5.54 13.56
N VAL A 654 22.86 -4.45 14.26
CA VAL A 654 23.54 -4.45 15.56
C VAL A 654 22.69 -5.18 16.61
N LEU A 655 21.38 -4.91 16.67
CA LEU A 655 20.45 -5.57 17.59
C LEU A 655 20.40 -7.09 17.33
N SER A 656 20.31 -7.51 16.07
CA SER A 656 20.34 -8.93 15.67
C SER A 656 21.64 -9.61 16.11
N GLY A 657 22.79 -8.96 15.91
CA GLY A 657 24.09 -9.44 16.36
C GLY A 657 24.19 -9.53 17.90
N ALA A 658 23.76 -8.48 18.60
CA ALA A 658 23.75 -8.44 20.07
C ALA A 658 22.87 -9.55 20.66
N LEU A 659 21.71 -9.82 20.04
CA LEU A 659 20.82 -10.87 20.47
C LEU A 659 21.42 -12.27 20.26
N LEU A 660 22.13 -12.49 19.15
CA LEU A 660 22.85 -13.74 18.93
C LEU A 660 23.94 -13.94 19.99
N VAL A 661 24.70 -12.89 20.33
CA VAL A 661 25.70 -12.92 21.42
C VAL A 661 25.03 -13.26 22.76
N ALA A 662 23.88 -12.65 23.07
CA ALA A 662 23.13 -12.94 24.28
C ALA A 662 22.63 -14.40 24.32
N CYS A 663 22.05 -14.90 23.22
CA CYS A 663 21.62 -16.29 23.09
C CYS A 663 22.78 -17.27 23.26
N LEU A 664 23.95 -16.94 22.70
CA LEU A 664 25.16 -17.73 22.79
C LEU A 664 25.71 -17.74 24.21
N GLY A 665 25.66 -16.61 24.93
CA GLY A 665 25.98 -16.54 26.36
C GLY A 665 25.04 -17.41 27.23
N LEU A 666 23.73 -17.33 27.01
CA LEU A 666 22.73 -18.15 27.71
C LEU A 666 22.92 -19.65 27.45
N ALA A 667 23.12 -20.03 26.18
CA ALA A 667 23.38 -21.41 25.79
C ALA A 667 24.69 -21.93 26.40
N HIS A 668 25.75 -21.10 26.42
CA HIS A 668 27.04 -21.44 27.02
C HIS A 668 26.92 -21.71 28.54
N VAL A 669 26.20 -20.87 29.29
CA VAL A 669 25.95 -21.07 30.73
C VAL A 669 25.14 -22.36 30.97
N ARG A 670 24.12 -22.63 30.15
CA ARG A 670 23.29 -23.83 30.28
C ARG A 670 24.08 -25.11 30.01
N ALA A 671 24.93 -25.10 28.98
CA ALA A 671 25.79 -26.23 28.65
C ALA A 671 26.79 -26.54 29.80
N ALA A 672 27.34 -25.51 30.44
CA ALA A 672 28.26 -25.65 31.57
C ALA A 672 27.59 -26.24 32.83
N ARG A 673 26.35 -25.86 33.15
CA ARG A 673 25.61 -26.37 34.34
C ARG A 673 25.18 -27.83 34.23
N SER A 674 24.95 -28.35 33.02
CA SER A 674 24.42 -29.71 32.81
C SER A 674 25.30 -30.86 33.33
N ARG A 675 26.57 -30.62 33.69
CA ARG A 675 27.47 -31.64 34.27
C ARG A 675 27.58 -31.60 35.79
N SER A 676 27.19 -30.52 36.47
CA SER A 676 27.35 -30.44 37.94
C SER A 676 26.32 -31.26 38.71
N VAL A 677 25.34 -31.88 38.02
CA VAL A 677 24.26 -32.67 38.61
C VAL A 677 24.48 -34.18 38.40
N ASP A 678 25.33 -34.57 37.44
CA ASP A 678 25.62 -35.96 37.08
C ASP A 678 27.04 -36.42 37.51
N SER A 679 27.72 -35.64 38.37
CA SER A 679 29.04 -35.97 38.93
C SER A 679 28.98 -36.34 40.41
#